data_AF-A0AAD8DNU9-F1
#
_entry.id   AF-A0AAD8DNU9-F1
#
_cell.length_a   1.000
_cell.length_b   1.000
_cell.length_c   1.000
_cell.angle_alpha   90.00
_cell.angle_beta   90.00
_cell.angle_gamma   90.00
#
_symmetry.space_group_name_H-M   'P 1'
#
loop_
_entity.id
_entity.type
_entity.pdbx_description
1 polymer ?
#
loop_
_entity_poly.entity_id
_entity_poly.type
_entity_poly.pdbx_seq_one_letter_code
_entity_poly.pdbx_strand_id
1 'polypeptide(L)'
;MKEETEVNKPQTESKVTASVLDAFDLLKAPKDDAKLLGGSKIISQLHGSENEKDLQYVLKRLVRSLGANVPDMRTGYFATLVALLSNFDKVNISQVLELIKKELHSNGSSKSEVGDVALGQILVCGAVFRSRLFLKCTSEEQAQVIQLLMTAGKKKSYLSTVAYLILLDFINGLDAEQFATLIWPLIKQDFKKDIKEHTLDSLYFLMMVNKKFPPKVKLRKLIGVTEILCEDNIHTICEKIMTGIDFNSIGHPIYNEIATDIANSPHLKLFWTSGIDSQLVKHNRNRELVAINILTTVLNNNTENVDIIPDLISRNFFKLFIDWFKGLQTASKIRSKRDDEDDNKIMIKKQRELLNALAKALKSDKVDDSIRVEILQKLLLNPGEMNFTEITGNTIVRSIVSDLTKDGVKKMAKLFKGVLLNTSKKVIKEDVERNWYNNERVKAAELISYLVSHEAVKDDTEFKLTYMKLLMCFGFFKVGGDETVAVSSELSGAIKSCFYRCFTSRFSNVDNLVTVLSSLSSFICNILQKEQVRTKIEKQFPKENMDCWDMLMEVCQTIEKNDTKSKVDKVFLVLLYQLGLFLFSEPVHVKLARSSIKELKSCYEHYRKEKKKKPKAVKEGDISVEPEWIEVLVEVLLSILSAESSVLRSVVQCVFRLMWEYLTPSSVGQIVSVLDPENESNPLTNEDSDSENEGDDNEVKENGKESDDESEEEEESESEEEEDDEDGDDEEMRTPEQLRLAVQKALGSAALESDAESVDADMIDEEEGKKLDEALAEAFKQFHQGKGGKKSKKERKDKKALSDFRIKVLDLIDIYLEKDPSMDICLGMIAPLTRCLEFCIQDEPQSSLLLKKQLAELNKNPVEGFSAGLIDDNDIYRWEVLIIGPPDTLYEGGFFKAHLHFPKEYPLRPPRMKFVTEIWHPNIEKNGDVCISILHEPGDDKWGYEKASERWLPVHTVETILISVISMLADPNDESPANVDAAKEWRERYSDFKKKVARCVRKSQEDCF
;
A
#
# COMPACT_ATOMS: atom_id res chain seq x y z
N MET A 1 66.67 -45.61 -64.38
CA MET A 1 65.82 -45.39 -63.19
C MET A 1 65.44 -43.92 -63.24
N LYS A 2 64.17 -43.54 -63.42
CA LYS A 2 63.01 -43.74 -62.52
C LYS A 2 63.27 -43.10 -61.15
N GLU A 3 62.45 -42.18 -60.64
CA GLU A 3 61.29 -41.50 -61.25
C GLU A 3 60.94 -40.19 -60.50
N GLU A 4 60.45 -39.20 -61.24
CA GLU A 4 59.32 -38.27 -60.97
C GLU A 4 58.94 -37.98 -59.49
N THR A 5 59.15 -36.77 -58.94
CA THR A 5 58.39 -35.50 -59.08
C THR A 5 56.99 -35.43 -58.41
N GLU A 6 56.91 -34.78 -57.23
CA GLU A 6 55.80 -33.90 -56.83
C GLU A 6 56.42 -32.50 -56.58
N VAL A 7 56.17 -31.45 -57.36
CA VAL A 7 54.91 -30.71 -57.61
C VAL A 7 54.49 -29.85 -56.41
N ASN A 8 54.66 -28.53 -56.54
CA ASN A 8 54.12 -27.53 -55.63
C ASN A 8 52.60 -27.71 -55.47
N LYS A 9 52.11 -27.81 -54.23
CA LYS A 9 50.70 -27.55 -53.88
C LYS A 9 50.57 -26.14 -53.29
N PRO A 10 49.41 -25.46 -53.43
CA PRO A 10 49.31 -24.02 -53.17
C PRO A 10 49.45 -23.65 -51.69
N GLN A 11 49.71 -22.37 -51.44
CA GLN A 11 49.57 -21.78 -50.11
C GLN A 11 48.16 -22.07 -49.56
N THR A 12 48.07 -22.67 -48.38
CA THR A 12 46.80 -22.97 -47.73
C THR A 12 46.09 -21.68 -47.33
N GLU A 13 44.83 -21.53 -47.75
CA GLU A 13 44.01 -20.38 -47.39
C GLU A 13 43.82 -20.31 -45.87
N SER A 14 44.32 -19.24 -45.25
CA SER A 14 44.13 -18.97 -43.82
C SER A 14 42.64 -18.74 -43.52
N LYS A 15 41.99 -19.74 -42.91
CA LYS A 15 40.61 -19.64 -42.42
C LYS A 15 40.53 -18.69 -41.21
N VAL A 16 39.35 -18.08 -41.02
CA VAL A 16 39.03 -17.27 -39.83
C VAL A 16 39.24 -18.11 -38.57
N THR A 17 39.83 -17.50 -37.55
CA THR A 17 40.15 -18.17 -36.28
C THR A 17 38.88 -18.55 -35.50
N ALA A 18 38.77 -19.81 -35.08
CA ALA A 18 37.56 -20.33 -34.43
C ALA A 18 37.17 -19.56 -33.15
N SER A 19 38.19 -19.15 -32.36
CA SER A 19 38.01 -18.40 -31.11
C SER A 19 37.33 -17.04 -31.26
N VAL A 20 37.34 -16.45 -32.47
CA VAL A 20 36.61 -15.20 -32.78
C VAL A 20 35.12 -15.48 -32.96
N LEU A 21 34.76 -16.66 -33.48
CA LEU A 21 33.36 -17.07 -33.66
C LEU A 21 32.71 -17.35 -32.31
N ASP A 22 33.41 -18.02 -31.39
CA ASP A 22 32.92 -18.33 -30.04
C ASP A 22 32.61 -17.06 -29.23
N ALA A 23 33.44 -16.01 -29.39
CA ALA A 23 33.24 -14.74 -28.70
C ALA A 23 32.01 -13.95 -29.18
N PHE A 24 31.51 -14.21 -30.40
CA PHE A 24 30.29 -13.57 -30.92
C PHE A 24 28.99 -14.06 -30.26
N ASP A 25 28.98 -15.22 -29.60
CA ASP A 25 27.80 -15.71 -28.90
C ASP A 25 27.65 -15.08 -27.50
N LEU A 26 28.75 -14.60 -26.91
CA LEU A 26 28.71 -13.77 -25.70
C LEU A 26 28.03 -12.41 -25.95
N LEU A 27 28.11 -11.86 -27.17
CA LEU A 27 27.37 -10.64 -27.56
C LEU A 27 25.84 -10.81 -27.57
N LYS A 28 25.35 -12.05 -27.42
CA LYS A 28 23.92 -12.41 -27.41
C LYS A 28 23.40 -12.80 -26.03
N ALA A 29 24.25 -12.80 -25.00
CA ALA A 29 23.82 -13.10 -23.63
C ALA A 29 22.86 -12.00 -23.11
N PRO A 30 21.91 -12.30 -22.21
CA PRO A 30 20.97 -11.28 -21.73
C PRO A 30 21.65 -10.23 -20.84
N LYS A 31 22.49 -10.64 -19.87
CA LYS A 31 23.22 -9.74 -18.96
C LYS A 31 24.30 -8.94 -19.71
N ASP A 32 24.38 -7.63 -19.45
CA ASP A 32 25.26 -6.72 -20.20
C ASP A 32 26.75 -6.99 -19.99
N ASP A 33 27.18 -7.43 -18.80
CA ASP A 33 28.59 -7.77 -18.54
C ASP A 33 29.10 -8.91 -19.44
N ALA A 34 28.24 -9.87 -19.77
CA ALA A 34 28.58 -10.94 -20.71
C ALA A 34 28.73 -10.40 -22.15
N LYS A 35 27.92 -9.41 -22.54
CA LYS A 35 28.05 -8.70 -23.83
C LYS A 35 29.37 -7.92 -23.88
N LEU A 36 29.71 -7.20 -22.81
CA LEU A 36 30.96 -6.45 -22.67
C LEU A 36 32.20 -7.37 -22.67
N LEU A 37 32.14 -8.50 -21.96
CA LEU A 37 33.19 -9.52 -21.97
C LEU A 37 33.38 -10.15 -23.36
N GLY A 38 32.29 -10.40 -24.09
CA GLY A 38 32.33 -10.83 -25.49
C GLY A 38 33.03 -9.82 -26.39
N GLY A 39 32.65 -8.54 -26.28
CA GLY A 39 33.28 -7.46 -27.04
C GLY A 39 34.76 -7.32 -26.73
N SER A 40 35.13 -7.31 -25.44
CA SER A 40 36.52 -7.24 -24.98
C SER A 40 37.37 -8.40 -25.50
N LYS A 41 36.83 -9.63 -25.53
CA LYS A 41 37.50 -10.80 -26.12
C LYS A 41 37.73 -10.63 -27.63
N ILE A 42 36.74 -10.16 -28.38
CA ILE A 42 36.86 -9.89 -29.83
C ILE A 42 37.95 -8.84 -30.09
N ILE A 43 37.94 -7.72 -29.36
CA ILE A 43 38.94 -6.65 -29.50
C ILE A 43 40.35 -7.15 -29.14
N SER A 44 40.48 -7.93 -28.07
CA SER A 44 41.77 -8.48 -27.63
C SER A 44 42.36 -9.48 -28.65
N GLN A 45 41.52 -10.35 -29.21
CA GLN A 45 41.95 -11.32 -30.24
C GLN A 45 42.37 -10.62 -31.54
N LEU A 46 41.67 -9.55 -31.96
CA LEU A 46 42.04 -8.77 -33.14
C LEU A 46 43.36 -8.00 -32.99
N HIS A 47 43.73 -7.57 -31.78
CA HIS A 47 45.06 -7.04 -31.50
C HIS A 47 46.13 -8.15 -31.54
N GLY A 48 45.80 -9.35 -31.07
CA GLY A 48 46.75 -10.47 -30.98
C GLY A 48 47.02 -11.23 -32.28
N SER A 49 46.18 -11.11 -33.32
CA SER A 49 46.33 -11.87 -34.56
C SER A 49 46.91 -11.11 -35.76
N GLU A 50 46.88 -9.76 -35.72
CA GLU A 50 47.13 -8.84 -36.85
C GLU A 50 46.37 -9.15 -38.17
N ASN A 51 45.45 -10.13 -38.16
CA ASN A 51 44.85 -10.69 -39.36
C ASN A 51 43.77 -9.78 -39.93
N GLU A 52 44.09 -9.09 -41.03
CA GLU A 52 43.17 -8.17 -41.71
C GLU A 52 41.87 -8.84 -42.19
N LYS A 53 41.90 -10.15 -42.51
CA LYS A 53 40.68 -10.90 -42.84
C LYS A 53 39.75 -11.09 -41.64
N ASP A 54 40.30 -11.30 -40.44
CA ASP A 54 39.50 -11.41 -39.22
C ASP A 54 38.90 -10.05 -38.85
N LEU A 55 39.66 -8.96 -38.99
CA LEU A 55 39.15 -7.60 -38.78
C LEU A 55 38.00 -7.25 -39.74
N GLN A 56 38.15 -7.53 -41.04
CA GLN A 56 37.08 -7.32 -42.02
C GLN A 56 35.85 -8.22 -41.76
N TYR A 57 36.06 -9.49 -41.37
CA TYR A 57 34.98 -10.39 -41.00
C TYR A 57 34.19 -9.88 -39.78
N VAL A 58 34.88 -9.47 -38.72
CA VAL A 58 34.26 -8.93 -37.50
C VAL A 58 33.48 -7.65 -37.84
N LEU A 59 34.10 -6.69 -38.53
CA LEU A 59 33.45 -5.42 -38.89
C LEU A 59 32.18 -5.66 -39.72
N LYS A 60 32.24 -6.51 -40.76
CA LYS A 60 31.07 -6.91 -41.57
C LYS A 60 29.98 -7.55 -40.71
N ARG A 61 30.34 -8.48 -39.81
CA ARG A 61 29.37 -9.19 -38.95
C ARG A 61 28.72 -8.25 -37.93
N LEU A 62 29.48 -7.34 -37.34
CA LEU A 62 28.94 -6.31 -36.42
C LEU A 62 27.94 -5.39 -37.14
N VAL A 63 28.34 -4.80 -38.27
CA VAL A 63 27.48 -3.89 -39.07
C VAL A 63 26.19 -4.58 -39.50
N ARG A 64 26.27 -5.80 -40.03
CA ARG A 64 25.08 -6.56 -40.47
C ARG A 64 24.15 -6.92 -39.32
N SER A 65 24.68 -7.36 -38.17
CA SER A 65 23.86 -7.78 -37.02
C SER A 65 23.04 -6.65 -36.40
N LEU A 66 23.45 -5.38 -36.54
CA LEU A 66 22.65 -4.25 -36.05
C LEU A 66 21.31 -4.08 -36.80
N GLY A 67 21.24 -4.54 -38.06
CA GLY A 67 20.01 -4.56 -38.84
C GLY A 67 19.14 -5.82 -38.67
N ALA A 68 19.54 -6.77 -37.81
CA ALA A 68 18.73 -7.97 -37.54
C ALA A 68 17.57 -7.65 -36.59
N ASN A 69 16.43 -8.31 -36.76
CA ASN A 69 15.25 -8.18 -35.89
C ASN A 69 15.38 -9.04 -34.62
N VAL A 70 16.34 -8.72 -33.75
CA VAL A 70 16.46 -9.24 -32.38
C VAL A 70 16.99 -8.11 -31.50
N PRO A 71 16.15 -7.44 -30.68
CA PRO A 71 16.55 -6.28 -29.89
C PRO A 71 17.74 -6.54 -28.95
N ASP A 72 17.73 -7.67 -28.27
CA ASP A 72 18.58 -7.99 -27.11
C ASP A 72 20.05 -8.16 -27.50
N MET A 73 20.26 -8.64 -28.73
CA MET A 73 21.56 -8.69 -29.38
C MET A 73 22.12 -7.28 -29.66
N ARG A 74 21.29 -6.31 -30.08
CA ARG A 74 21.76 -5.03 -30.65
C ARG A 74 22.72 -4.27 -29.74
N THR A 75 22.49 -4.27 -28.42
CA THR A 75 23.35 -3.60 -27.43
C THR A 75 24.80 -4.13 -27.45
N GLY A 76 24.99 -5.46 -27.47
CA GLY A 76 26.32 -6.07 -27.51
C GLY A 76 27.05 -5.85 -28.83
N TYR A 77 26.32 -5.96 -29.95
CA TYR A 77 26.86 -5.64 -31.28
C TYR A 77 27.24 -4.15 -31.41
N PHE A 78 26.44 -3.23 -30.85
CA PHE A 78 26.71 -1.79 -30.89
C PHE A 78 27.93 -1.41 -30.04
N ALA A 79 27.99 -1.86 -28.78
CA ALA A 79 29.12 -1.58 -27.89
C ALA A 79 30.45 -2.11 -28.47
N THR A 80 30.43 -3.31 -29.05
CA THR A 80 31.61 -3.91 -29.70
C THR A 80 32.02 -3.14 -30.97
N LEU A 81 31.06 -2.63 -31.75
CA LEU A 81 31.36 -1.79 -32.92
C LEU A 81 31.96 -0.44 -32.52
N VAL A 82 31.45 0.20 -31.45
CA VAL A 82 32.07 1.40 -30.88
C VAL A 82 33.52 1.12 -30.48
N ALA A 83 33.77 0.03 -29.75
CA ALA A 83 35.11 -0.34 -29.33
C ALA A 83 36.05 -0.61 -30.52
N LEU A 84 35.57 -1.30 -31.56
CA LEU A 84 36.37 -1.62 -32.75
C LEU A 84 36.74 -0.37 -33.54
N LEU A 85 35.77 0.51 -33.82
CA LEU A 85 36.01 1.78 -34.51
C LEU A 85 36.87 2.77 -33.70
N SER A 86 36.96 2.60 -32.37
CA SER A 86 37.79 3.44 -31.50
C SER A 86 39.25 3.01 -31.44
N ASN A 87 39.54 1.71 -31.57
CA ASN A 87 40.88 1.15 -31.34
C ASN A 87 41.65 0.82 -32.64
N PHE A 88 40.97 0.59 -33.77
CA PHE A 88 41.61 0.14 -35.01
C PHE A 88 41.63 1.24 -36.08
N ASP A 89 42.68 2.09 -36.07
CA ASP A 89 42.91 3.14 -37.09
C ASP A 89 43.01 2.62 -38.55
N LYS A 90 43.17 1.30 -38.75
CA LYS A 90 43.06 0.66 -40.08
C LYS A 90 41.64 0.72 -40.66
N VAL A 91 40.60 0.95 -39.86
CA VAL A 91 39.20 1.04 -40.30
C VAL A 91 38.83 2.49 -40.58
N ASN A 92 38.51 2.80 -41.84
CA ASN A 92 38.07 4.14 -42.25
C ASN A 92 36.56 4.22 -42.47
N ILE A 93 36.02 5.45 -42.49
CA ILE A 93 34.58 5.67 -42.65
C ILE A 93 34.08 5.21 -44.03
N SER A 94 34.91 5.28 -45.07
CA SER A 94 34.56 4.90 -46.44
C SER A 94 34.26 3.38 -46.52
N GLN A 95 35.06 2.54 -45.85
CA GLN A 95 34.80 1.11 -45.67
C GLN A 95 33.48 0.84 -44.90
N VAL A 96 33.21 1.60 -43.83
CA VAL A 96 31.97 1.47 -43.04
C VAL A 96 30.75 1.85 -43.89
N LEU A 97 30.81 2.95 -44.65
CA LEU A 97 29.76 3.38 -45.57
C LEU A 97 29.54 2.38 -46.72
N GLU A 98 30.59 1.73 -47.22
CA GLU A 98 30.44 0.61 -48.15
C GLU A 98 29.77 -0.61 -47.51
N LEU A 99 30.15 -0.99 -46.28
CA LEU A 99 29.53 -2.11 -45.57
C LEU A 99 28.06 -1.85 -45.23
N ILE A 100 27.68 -0.62 -44.90
CA ILE A 100 26.26 -0.23 -44.77
C ILE A 100 25.53 -0.46 -46.10
N LYS A 101 26.07 0.02 -47.23
CA LYS A 101 25.46 -0.17 -48.56
C LYS A 101 25.38 -1.66 -48.95
N LYS A 102 26.35 -2.48 -48.56
CA LYS A 102 26.46 -3.91 -48.90
C LYS A 102 25.67 -4.85 -47.98
N GLU A 103 25.54 -4.54 -46.69
CA GLU A 103 24.94 -5.45 -45.69
C GLU A 103 23.61 -4.94 -45.09
N LEU A 104 23.34 -3.63 -45.15
CA LEU A 104 22.14 -2.99 -44.58
C LEU A 104 21.27 -2.39 -45.69
N HIS A 105 20.85 -3.24 -46.61
CA HIS A 105 19.84 -2.93 -47.64
C HIS A 105 18.60 -3.82 -47.44
N SER A 106 17.41 -3.26 -47.68
CA SER A 106 16.16 -4.02 -47.68
C SER A 106 15.84 -4.51 -49.08
N ASN A 107 15.49 -5.79 -49.24
CA ASN A 107 15.08 -6.38 -50.52
C ASN A 107 13.59 -6.11 -50.86
N GLY A 108 12.90 -5.32 -50.02
CA GLY A 108 11.53 -4.87 -50.23
C GLY A 108 10.45 -5.85 -49.75
N SER A 109 10.86 -6.97 -49.14
CA SER A 109 10.03 -8.11 -48.76
C SER A 109 8.98 -7.78 -47.69
N SER A 110 9.31 -6.97 -46.68
CA SER A 110 8.37 -6.65 -45.60
C SER A 110 8.47 -5.23 -45.04
N LYS A 111 7.36 -4.77 -44.44
CA LYS A 111 7.32 -3.51 -43.68
C LYS A 111 8.11 -3.55 -42.36
N SER A 112 8.47 -4.71 -41.81
CA SER A 112 9.33 -4.79 -40.61
C SER A 112 10.80 -4.60 -40.99
N GLU A 113 11.28 -5.41 -41.94
CA GLU A 113 12.64 -5.39 -42.49
C GLU A 113 13.14 -3.98 -42.82
N VAL A 114 12.30 -3.13 -43.45
CA VAL A 114 12.64 -1.73 -43.76
C VAL A 114 12.87 -0.87 -42.50
N GLY A 115 12.20 -1.18 -41.39
CA GLY A 115 12.43 -0.56 -40.08
C GLY A 115 13.68 -1.09 -39.40
N ASP A 116 13.86 -2.42 -39.36
CA ASP A 116 15.01 -3.08 -38.74
C ASP A 116 16.34 -2.68 -39.42
N VAL A 117 16.38 -2.67 -40.75
CA VAL A 117 17.54 -2.21 -41.54
C VAL A 117 17.83 -0.74 -41.28
N ALA A 118 16.79 0.11 -41.22
CA ALA A 118 16.97 1.55 -40.94
C ALA A 118 17.44 1.82 -39.50
N LEU A 119 16.98 1.04 -38.52
CA LEU A 119 17.51 1.08 -37.15
C LEU A 119 18.99 0.65 -37.12
N GLY A 120 19.35 -0.39 -37.87
CA GLY A 120 20.75 -0.79 -38.05
C GLY A 120 21.62 0.33 -38.62
N GLN A 121 21.14 1.05 -39.64
CA GLN A 121 21.83 2.22 -40.22
C GLN A 121 22.03 3.34 -39.19
N ILE A 122 20.98 3.65 -38.40
CA ILE A 122 21.03 4.65 -37.32
C ILE A 122 22.05 4.25 -36.23
N LEU A 123 22.06 2.98 -35.83
CA LEU A 123 22.99 2.45 -34.83
C LEU A 123 24.45 2.47 -35.33
N VAL A 124 24.71 2.17 -36.61
CA VAL A 124 26.08 2.30 -37.15
C VAL A 124 26.53 3.77 -37.17
N CYS A 125 25.66 4.72 -37.53
CA CYS A 125 25.98 6.15 -37.40
C CYS A 125 26.29 6.55 -35.95
N GLY A 126 25.50 6.06 -34.97
CA GLY A 126 25.78 6.26 -33.54
C GLY A 126 27.13 5.67 -33.10
N ALA A 127 27.54 4.54 -33.67
CA ALA A 127 28.85 3.96 -33.39
C ALA A 127 30.01 4.80 -33.98
N VAL A 128 29.83 5.35 -35.18
CA VAL A 128 30.77 6.30 -35.82
C VAL A 128 30.91 7.62 -35.04
N PHE A 129 29.84 8.07 -34.39
CA PHE A 129 29.88 9.22 -33.49
C PHE A 129 30.61 8.91 -32.17
N ARG A 130 30.20 7.84 -31.46
CA ARG A 130 30.77 7.51 -30.14
C ARG A 130 32.24 7.08 -30.19
N SER A 131 32.68 6.46 -31.28
CA SER A 131 34.10 6.17 -31.54
C SER A 131 34.94 7.39 -31.94
N ARG A 132 34.32 8.57 -32.07
CA ARG A 132 34.92 9.81 -32.60
C ARG A 132 35.46 9.70 -34.03
N LEU A 133 35.23 8.60 -34.73
CA LEU A 133 35.65 8.41 -36.13
C LEU A 133 35.15 9.55 -37.03
N PHE A 134 33.92 10.04 -36.79
CA PHE A 134 33.35 11.21 -37.48
C PHE A 134 34.26 12.45 -37.51
N LEU A 135 35.09 12.66 -36.47
CA LEU A 135 36.01 13.80 -36.37
C LEU A 135 37.29 13.60 -37.21
N LYS A 136 37.60 12.38 -37.65
CA LYS A 136 38.70 12.05 -38.56
C LYS A 136 38.30 12.09 -40.04
N CYS A 137 37.00 12.12 -40.33
CA CYS A 137 36.44 12.06 -41.68
C CYS A 137 36.65 13.34 -42.50
N THR A 138 36.63 13.21 -43.83
CA THR A 138 36.51 14.38 -44.73
C THR A 138 35.11 15.01 -44.65
N SER A 139 34.97 16.27 -45.06
CA SER A 139 33.68 16.98 -45.05
C SER A 139 32.61 16.33 -45.94
N GLU A 140 33.00 15.63 -47.00
CA GLU A 140 32.07 14.86 -47.84
C GLU A 140 31.58 13.60 -47.12
N GLU A 141 32.47 12.86 -46.45
CA GLU A 141 32.09 11.69 -45.66
C GLU A 141 31.23 12.07 -44.44
N GLN A 142 31.51 13.21 -43.81
CA GLN A 142 30.66 13.79 -42.75
C GLN A 142 29.25 14.09 -43.27
N ALA A 143 29.14 14.69 -44.46
CA ALA A 143 27.85 14.90 -45.12
C ALA A 143 27.13 13.57 -45.42
N GLN A 144 27.83 12.55 -45.91
CA GLN A 144 27.24 11.23 -46.19
C GLN A 144 26.72 10.53 -44.92
N VAL A 145 27.45 10.59 -43.80
CA VAL A 145 27.01 10.00 -42.50
C VAL A 145 25.77 10.70 -41.95
N ILE A 146 25.73 12.04 -41.99
CA ILE A 146 24.57 12.82 -41.53
C ILE A 146 23.37 12.61 -42.46
N GLN A 147 23.57 12.60 -43.77
CA GLN A 147 22.51 12.32 -44.74
C GLN A 147 21.92 10.92 -44.53
N LEU A 148 22.76 9.90 -44.32
CA LEU A 148 22.33 8.54 -44.02
C LEU A 148 21.46 8.49 -42.75
N LEU A 149 21.93 9.07 -41.64
CA LEU A 149 21.19 9.12 -40.38
C LEU A 149 19.80 9.75 -40.56
N MET A 150 19.74 10.92 -41.21
CA MET A 150 18.50 11.64 -41.46
C MET A 150 17.57 10.92 -42.44
N THR A 151 18.11 10.20 -43.43
CA THR A 151 17.33 9.39 -44.38
C THR A 151 16.80 8.10 -43.74
N ALA A 152 17.53 7.48 -42.82
CA ALA A 152 17.11 6.31 -42.07
C ALA A 152 16.05 6.65 -41.01
N GLY A 153 16.23 7.75 -40.26
CA GLY A 153 15.23 8.25 -39.31
C GLY A 153 13.87 8.53 -39.95
N LYS A 154 13.87 9.04 -41.19
CA LYS A 154 12.65 9.31 -41.99
C LYS A 154 11.92 8.06 -42.52
N LYS A 155 12.36 6.82 -42.19
CA LYS A 155 11.70 5.57 -42.65
C LYS A 155 10.50 5.14 -41.80
N LYS A 156 10.43 5.53 -40.53
CA LYS A 156 9.36 5.20 -39.57
C LYS A 156 9.23 6.33 -38.54
N SER A 157 8.06 6.52 -37.93
CA SER A 157 7.84 7.51 -36.87
C SER A 157 8.84 7.35 -35.71
N TYR A 158 8.88 6.18 -35.08
CA TYR A 158 9.75 5.92 -33.92
C TYR A 158 11.25 6.02 -34.23
N LEU A 159 11.68 5.83 -35.49
CA LEU A 159 13.08 5.97 -35.88
C LEU A 159 13.53 7.43 -35.97
N SER A 160 12.61 8.37 -36.17
CA SER A 160 12.89 9.81 -36.11
C SER A 160 13.47 10.17 -34.74
N THR A 161 12.77 9.79 -33.67
CA THR A 161 13.18 10.03 -32.28
C THR A 161 14.56 9.45 -31.98
N VAL A 162 14.81 8.18 -32.33
CA VAL A 162 16.10 7.52 -32.10
C VAL A 162 17.24 8.20 -32.86
N ALA A 163 17.01 8.60 -34.13
CA ALA A 163 18.01 9.28 -34.94
C ALA A 163 18.39 10.67 -34.37
N TYR A 164 17.40 11.45 -33.92
CA TYR A 164 17.67 12.75 -33.29
C TYR A 164 18.33 12.61 -31.91
N LEU A 165 17.96 11.61 -31.10
CA LEU A 165 18.61 11.36 -29.80
C LEU A 165 20.10 10.99 -29.97
N ILE A 166 20.43 10.12 -30.92
CA ILE A 166 21.82 9.76 -31.23
C ILE A 166 22.61 10.97 -31.78
N LEU A 167 21.97 11.85 -32.55
CA LEU A 167 22.60 13.08 -33.03
C LEU A 167 22.83 14.08 -31.87
N LEU A 168 21.89 14.20 -30.93
CA LEU A 168 22.04 15.04 -29.74
C LEU A 168 23.11 14.52 -28.78
N ASP A 169 23.21 13.20 -28.57
CA ASP A 169 24.29 12.55 -27.82
C ASP A 169 25.68 12.95 -28.35
N PHE A 170 25.85 12.96 -29.68
CA PHE A 170 27.08 13.44 -30.30
C PHE A 170 27.28 14.96 -30.14
N ILE A 171 26.26 15.78 -30.42
CA ILE A 171 26.31 17.24 -30.30
C ILE A 171 26.59 17.69 -28.86
N ASN A 172 26.15 16.91 -27.86
CA ASN A 172 26.45 17.15 -26.45
C ASN A 172 27.95 17.02 -26.14
N GLY A 173 28.71 16.25 -26.91
CA GLY A 173 30.17 16.19 -26.83
C GLY A 173 30.94 17.31 -27.56
N LEU A 174 30.29 18.13 -28.41
CA LEU A 174 30.95 19.15 -29.23
C LEU A 174 31.06 20.53 -28.54
N ASP A 175 31.98 21.36 -29.00
CA ASP A 175 31.99 22.81 -28.76
C ASP A 175 31.17 23.61 -29.79
N ALA A 176 31.06 24.93 -29.60
CA ALA A 176 30.23 25.81 -30.42
C ALA A 176 30.78 26.09 -31.83
N GLU A 177 32.09 25.98 -32.06
CA GLU A 177 32.68 26.06 -33.41
C GLU A 177 32.62 24.72 -34.12
N GLN A 178 32.89 23.61 -33.41
CA GLN A 178 32.70 22.25 -33.93
C GLN A 178 31.25 22.01 -34.38
N PHE A 179 30.26 22.38 -33.57
CA PHE A 179 28.86 22.29 -33.98
C PHE A 179 28.56 23.15 -35.23
N ALA A 180 29.09 24.39 -35.26
CA ALA A 180 28.84 25.34 -36.33
C ALA A 180 29.53 25.00 -37.67
N THR A 181 30.57 24.16 -37.64
CA THR A 181 31.34 23.74 -38.83
C THR A 181 30.98 22.33 -39.29
N LEU A 182 30.89 21.36 -38.37
CA LEU A 182 30.76 19.94 -38.69
C LEU A 182 29.31 19.46 -38.87
N ILE A 183 28.35 20.07 -38.17
CA ILE A 183 26.97 19.56 -38.08
C ILE A 183 25.95 20.57 -38.61
N TRP A 184 25.99 21.80 -38.09
CA TRP A 184 24.97 22.81 -38.38
C TRP A 184 24.80 23.15 -39.87
N PRO A 185 25.86 23.26 -40.70
CA PRO A 185 25.69 23.52 -42.13
C PRO A 185 24.93 22.43 -42.88
N LEU A 186 25.02 21.18 -42.42
CA LEU A 186 24.43 20.00 -43.08
C LEU A 186 22.93 19.86 -42.80
N ILE A 187 22.48 20.20 -41.58
CA ILE A 187 21.10 19.95 -41.14
C ILE A 187 20.21 21.20 -41.09
N LYS A 188 20.78 22.41 -41.05
CA LYS A 188 20.04 23.66 -40.78
C LYS A 188 18.85 23.93 -41.72
N GLN A 189 18.89 23.47 -42.96
CA GLN A 189 17.80 23.71 -43.92
C GLN A 189 16.53 22.92 -43.57
N ASP A 190 16.65 21.71 -43.02
CA ASP A 190 15.51 20.88 -42.56
C ASP A 190 14.71 21.56 -41.42
N PHE A 191 15.30 22.56 -40.76
CA PHE A 191 14.71 23.34 -39.67
C PHE A 191 14.24 24.75 -40.08
N LYS A 192 14.37 25.14 -41.35
CA LYS A 192 14.02 26.50 -41.81
C LYS A 192 12.60 26.54 -42.39
N LYS A 193 11.61 26.37 -41.51
CA LYS A 193 10.18 26.22 -41.84
C LYS A 193 9.28 26.80 -40.73
N ASP A 194 7.97 26.86 -40.94
CA ASP A 194 7.03 27.30 -39.90
C ASP A 194 7.01 26.33 -38.72
N ILE A 195 6.82 26.84 -37.49
CA ILE A 195 6.82 26.05 -36.26
C ILE A 195 5.77 24.91 -36.28
N LYS A 196 4.66 25.09 -37.01
CA LYS A 196 3.61 24.07 -37.21
C LYS A 196 4.11 22.87 -38.03
N GLU A 197 5.05 23.06 -38.93
CA GLU A 197 5.62 22.04 -39.81
C GLU A 197 6.71 21.17 -39.13
N HIS A 198 7.10 21.48 -37.89
CA HIS A 198 8.01 20.63 -37.12
C HIS A 198 7.30 19.40 -36.53
N THR A 199 7.99 18.26 -36.47
CA THR A 199 7.63 17.11 -35.62
C THR A 199 8.10 17.33 -34.18
N LEU A 200 7.57 16.55 -33.23
CA LEU A 200 8.02 16.55 -31.83
C LEU A 200 9.54 16.39 -31.72
N ASP A 201 10.13 15.44 -32.43
CA ASP A 201 11.58 15.22 -32.43
C ASP A 201 12.34 16.46 -32.93
N SER A 202 11.85 17.11 -33.99
CA SER A 202 12.52 18.28 -34.57
C SER A 202 12.32 19.58 -33.78
N LEU A 203 11.23 19.70 -33.00
CA LEU A 203 11.06 20.75 -32.00
C LEU A 203 12.02 20.51 -30.83
N TYR A 204 12.03 19.30 -30.27
CA TYR A 204 12.92 18.89 -29.20
C TYR A 204 14.39 19.09 -29.57
N PHE A 205 14.80 18.67 -30.77
CA PHE A 205 16.14 18.91 -31.29
C PHE A 205 16.47 20.40 -31.31
N LEU A 206 15.59 21.26 -31.84
CA LEU A 206 15.79 22.71 -31.83
C LEU A 206 15.85 23.31 -30.42
N MET A 207 15.04 22.83 -29.47
CA MET A 207 15.13 23.22 -28.07
C MET A 207 16.53 22.90 -27.53
N MET A 208 16.98 21.65 -27.65
CA MET A 208 18.27 21.22 -27.09
C MET A 208 19.47 21.92 -27.75
N VAL A 209 19.52 22.03 -29.09
CA VAL A 209 20.64 22.74 -29.74
C VAL A 209 20.58 24.25 -29.53
N ASN A 210 19.41 24.86 -29.34
CA ASN A 210 19.31 26.28 -29.00
C ASN A 210 19.67 26.54 -27.53
N LYS A 211 19.31 25.66 -26.59
CA LYS A 211 19.77 25.74 -25.18
C LYS A 211 21.29 25.65 -25.10
N LYS A 212 21.92 24.72 -25.83
CA LYS A 212 23.39 24.55 -25.81
C LYS A 212 24.15 25.61 -26.65
N PHE A 213 23.64 26.00 -27.82
CA PHE A 213 24.33 26.91 -28.75
C PHE A 213 23.47 28.10 -29.28
N PRO A 214 22.88 28.95 -28.40
CA PRO A 214 22.04 30.07 -28.82
C PRO A 214 22.64 30.97 -29.93
N PRO A 215 23.92 31.40 -29.86
CA PRO A 215 24.48 32.32 -30.86
C PRO A 215 24.80 31.67 -32.21
N LYS A 216 24.73 30.34 -32.34
CA LYS A 216 24.93 29.63 -33.61
C LYS A 216 23.59 29.24 -34.27
N VAL A 217 22.59 28.87 -33.47
CA VAL A 217 21.26 28.46 -33.93
C VAL A 217 20.43 29.64 -34.41
N LYS A 218 20.22 30.65 -33.55
CA LYS A 218 19.44 31.88 -33.84
C LYS A 218 18.02 31.59 -34.35
N LEU A 219 17.16 31.00 -33.51
CA LEU A 219 15.78 30.58 -33.85
C LEU A 219 14.96 31.58 -34.70
N ARG A 220 15.08 32.90 -34.44
CA ARG A 220 14.39 33.96 -35.20
C ARG A 220 14.67 33.93 -36.71
N LYS A 221 15.78 33.32 -37.15
CA LYS A 221 16.16 33.14 -38.57
C LYS A 221 15.74 31.78 -39.16
N LEU A 222 15.16 30.90 -38.36
CA LEU A 222 14.69 29.56 -38.74
C LEU A 222 13.15 29.50 -38.73
N ILE A 223 12.57 29.84 -37.58
CA ILE A 223 11.15 29.65 -37.21
C ILE A 223 10.45 30.97 -36.84
N GLY A 224 11.04 32.12 -37.18
CA GLY A 224 10.48 33.47 -36.96
C GLY A 224 10.56 34.01 -35.52
N VAL A 225 10.47 33.15 -34.50
CA VAL A 225 10.47 33.51 -33.07
C VAL A 225 11.84 33.36 -32.39
N THR A 226 12.07 34.08 -31.30
CA THR A 226 13.30 34.00 -30.49
C THR A 226 13.39 32.74 -29.62
N GLU A 227 12.25 32.24 -29.16
CA GLU A 227 12.09 31.13 -28.23
C GLU A 227 10.95 30.21 -28.72
N ILE A 228 10.97 28.93 -28.36
CA ILE A 228 9.96 27.95 -28.83
C ILE A 228 8.67 28.02 -27.99
N LEU A 229 8.79 28.35 -26.70
CA LEU A 229 7.68 28.61 -25.79
C LEU A 229 7.55 30.11 -25.55
N CYS A 230 6.79 30.79 -26.40
CA CYS A 230 6.44 32.20 -26.25
C CYS A 230 4.94 32.39 -26.54
N GLU A 231 4.37 33.50 -26.07
CA GLU A 231 2.93 33.81 -26.14
C GLU A 231 2.32 33.57 -27.53
N ASP A 232 2.97 34.09 -28.58
CA ASP A 232 2.56 33.94 -30.00
C ASP A 232 2.34 32.48 -30.44
N ASN A 233 3.11 31.53 -29.88
CA ASN A 233 3.19 30.14 -30.35
C ASN A 233 2.64 29.12 -29.35
N ILE A 234 2.30 29.53 -28.13
CA ILE A 234 2.05 28.62 -27.01
C ILE A 234 0.93 27.61 -27.31
N HIS A 235 -0.18 28.07 -27.90
CA HIS A 235 -1.28 27.21 -28.33
C HIS A 235 -0.88 26.23 -29.44
N THR A 236 -0.02 26.65 -30.38
CA THR A 236 0.49 25.79 -31.45
C THR A 236 1.38 24.67 -30.88
N ILE A 237 2.20 24.97 -29.88
CA ILE A 237 2.99 23.95 -29.18
C ILE A 237 2.07 23.00 -28.39
N CYS A 238 1.08 23.53 -27.65
CA CYS A 238 0.13 22.69 -26.91
C CYS A 238 -0.70 21.78 -27.83
N GLU A 239 -1.16 22.27 -28.98
CA GLU A 239 -1.81 21.45 -30.01
C GLU A 239 -0.87 20.33 -30.50
N LYS A 240 0.41 20.66 -30.74
CA LYS A 240 1.41 19.71 -31.24
C LYS A 240 1.70 18.57 -30.25
N ILE A 241 1.88 18.89 -28.97
CA ILE A 241 2.27 17.92 -27.94
C ILE A 241 1.10 17.04 -27.48
N MET A 242 -0.14 17.50 -27.66
CA MET A 242 -1.36 16.77 -27.30
C MET A 242 -2.02 16.03 -28.48
N THR A 243 -1.52 16.15 -29.71
CA THR A 243 -2.15 15.56 -30.92
C THR A 243 -1.33 14.43 -31.51
N GLY A 244 -1.98 13.31 -31.84
CA GLY A 244 -1.33 12.16 -32.49
C GLY A 244 -0.49 11.28 -31.56
N ILE A 245 -0.68 11.36 -30.24
CA ILE A 245 0.08 10.59 -29.26
C ILE A 245 -0.21 9.08 -29.40
N ASP A 246 0.79 8.33 -29.86
CA ASP A 246 0.83 6.86 -29.88
C ASP A 246 1.67 6.33 -28.70
N PHE A 247 1.69 5.00 -28.50
CA PHE A 247 2.46 4.36 -27.42
C PHE A 247 3.94 4.77 -27.40
N ASN A 248 4.56 4.90 -28.58
CA ASN A 248 5.97 5.29 -28.72
C ASN A 248 6.24 6.74 -28.29
N SER A 249 5.26 7.63 -28.47
CA SER A 249 5.41 9.06 -28.20
C SER A 249 5.00 9.49 -26.79
N ILE A 250 4.22 8.72 -26.01
CA ILE A 250 3.88 9.03 -24.60
C ILE A 250 5.14 9.30 -23.75
N GLY A 251 6.24 8.57 -24.01
CA GLY A 251 7.52 8.72 -23.32
C GLY A 251 8.47 9.77 -23.92
N HIS A 252 8.04 10.58 -24.89
CA HIS A 252 8.95 11.46 -25.63
C HIS A 252 9.51 12.59 -24.74
N PRO A 253 10.84 12.81 -24.69
CA PRO A 253 11.49 13.68 -23.70
C PRO A 253 11.11 15.17 -23.80
N ILE A 254 10.52 15.60 -24.91
CA ILE A 254 10.01 16.98 -25.08
C ILE A 254 9.01 17.38 -23.99
N TYR A 255 8.22 16.43 -23.45
CA TYR A 255 7.25 16.74 -22.41
C TYR A 255 7.95 17.22 -21.12
N ASN A 256 9.07 16.58 -20.76
CA ASN A 256 9.87 16.95 -19.60
C ASN A 256 10.57 18.32 -19.80
N GLU A 257 11.16 18.54 -20.98
CA GLU A 257 11.79 19.84 -21.30
C GLU A 257 10.79 21.00 -21.29
N ILE A 258 9.66 20.84 -21.98
CA ILE A 258 8.61 21.86 -22.04
C ILE A 258 8.04 22.13 -20.65
N ALA A 259 7.75 21.08 -19.88
CA ALA A 259 7.22 21.21 -18.52
C ALA A 259 8.23 21.89 -17.56
N THR A 260 9.53 21.64 -17.75
CA THR A 260 10.59 22.31 -16.96
C THR A 260 10.73 23.78 -17.34
N ASP A 261 10.77 24.09 -18.65
CA ASP A 261 10.90 25.47 -19.15
C ASP A 261 9.69 26.34 -18.78
N ILE A 262 8.48 25.76 -18.79
CA ILE A 262 7.24 26.49 -18.47
C ILE A 262 6.97 26.60 -16.96
N ALA A 263 7.58 25.78 -16.10
CA ALA A 263 7.26 25.70 -14.67
C ALA A 263 7.38 27.03 -13.90
N ASN A 264 8.38 27.86 -14.27
CA ASN A 264 8.57 29.20 -13.70
C ASN A 264 8.28 30.32 -14.71
N SER A 265 7.68 30.00 -15.87
CA SER A 265 7.31 30.98 -16.89
C SER A 265 5.99 31.72 -16.53
N PRO A 266 5.89 33.04 -16.77
CA PRO A 266 4.62 33.76 -16.59
C PRO A 266 3.49 33.24 -17.48
N HIS A 267 3.81 32.51 -18.57
CA HIS A 267 2.82 31.95 -19.47
C HIS A 267 2.24 30.59 -19.01
N LEU A 268 2.64 30.06 -17.85
CA LEU A 268 2.20 28.74 -17.36
C LEU A 268 0.66 28.61 -17.26
N LYS A 269 -0.05 29.69 -16.89
CA LYS A 269 -1.53 29.67 -16.79
C LYS A 269 -2.16 29.42 -18.17
N LEU A 270 -1.68 30.16 -19.16
CA LEU A 270 -2.13 30.10 -20.55
C LEU A 270 -1.78 28.74 -21.19
N PHE A 271 -0.56 28.26 -20.96
CA PHE A 271 -0.10 26.93 -21.37
C PHE A 271 -1.03 25.83 -20.86
N TRP A 272 -1.29 25.81 -19.55
CA TRP A 272 -2.04 24.74 -18.92
C TRP A 272 -3.54 24.82 -19.21
N THR A 273 -4.23 25.90 -18.80
CA THR A 273 -5.70 25.94 -18.84
C THR A 273 -6.26 26.06 -20.25
N SER A 274 -5.57 26.80 -21.12
CA SER A 274 -6.05 27.10 -22.47
C SER A 274 -5.31 26.30 -23.57
N GLY A 275 -4.20 25.66 -23.24
CA GLY A 275 -3.44 24.80 -24.15
C GLY A 275 -3.59 23.29 -23.87
N ILE A 276 -3.44 22.84 -22.63
CA ILE A 276 -3.49 21.41 -22.26
C ILE A 276 -4.91 20.99 -21.86
N ASP A 277 -5.50 21.63 -20.85
CA ASP A 277 -6.81 21.28 -20.27
C ASP A 277 -7.96 21.42 -21.28
N SER A 278 -7.83 22.35 -22.21
CA SER A 278 -8.75 22.57 -23.34
C SER A 278 -8.83 21.38 -24.32
N GLN A 279 -7.84 20.47 -24.29
CA GLN A 279 -7.82 19.27 -25.15
C GLN A 279 -8.26 17.98 -24.41
N LEU A 280 -8.51 18.06 -23.10
CA LEU A 280 -8.93 16.96 -22.22
C LEU A 280 -10.47 16.85 -22.10
N VAL A 281 -11.17 17.05 -23.21
CA VAL A 281 -12.65 17.11 -23.26
C VAL A 281 -13.32 15.72 -23.14
N LYS A 282 -12.58 14.64 -23.46
CA LYS A 282 -13.03 13.24 -23.40
C LYS A 282 -11.86 12.35 -23.01
N HIS A 283 -12.18 11.18 -22.43
CA HIS A 283 -11.18 10.20 -22.05
C HIS A 283 -10.27 9.78 -23.21
N ASN A 284 -8.96 9.80 -22.96
CA ASN A 284 -7.92 9.32 -23.84
C ASN A 284 -6.65 9.06 -23.00
N ARG A 285 -6.37 7.78 -22.70
CA ARG A 285 -5.26 7.34 -21.85
C ARG A 285 -3.92 8.02 -22.19
N ASN A 286 -3.59 8.14 -23.47
CA ASN A 286 -2.31 8.68 -23.92
C ASN A 286 -2.19 10.19 -23.60
N ARG A 287 -3.26 10.96 -23.86
CA ARG A 287 -3.36 12.39 -23.48
C ARG A 287 -3.36 12.59 -21.97
N GLU A 288 -4.07 11.75 -21.23
CA GLU A 288 -4.13 11.78 -19.77
C GLU A 288 -2.75 11.51 -19.16
N LEU A 289 -2.04 10.46 -19.61
CA LEU A 289 -0.67 10.16 -19.17
C LEU A 289 0.31 11.30 -19.48
N VAL A 290 0.22 11.90 -20.67
CA VAL A 290 1.06 13.04 -21.05
C VAL A 290 0.74 14.28 -20.20
N ALA A 291 -0.54 14.60 -19.96
CA ALA A 291 -0.94 15.68 -19.08
C ALA A 291 -0.47 15.47 -17.63
N ILE A 292 -0.59 14.23 -17.11
CA ILE A 292 -0.09 13.85 -15.78
C ILE A 292 1.44 14.00 -15.71
N ASN A 293 2.18 13.51 -16.70
CA ASN A 293 3.65 13.64 -16.75
C ASN A 293 4.09 15.12 -16.81
N ILE A 294 3.43 15.94 -17.63
CA ILE A 294 3.68 17.38 -17.73
C ILE A 294 3.41 18.07 -16.38
N LEU A 295 2.24 17.84 -15.79
CA LEU A 295 1.86 18.49 -14.52
C LEU A 295 2.75 18.04 -13.34
N THR A 296 3.11 16.76 -13.28
CA THR A 296 4.04 16.22 -12.27
C THR A 296 5.42 16.88 -12.40
N THR A 297 5.86 17.15 -13.64
CA THR A 297 7.14 17.83 -13.90
C THR A 297 7.05 19.32 -13.56
N VAL A 298 5.95 20.00 -13.91
CA VAL A 298 5.68 21.40 -13.52
C VAL A 298 5.70 21.54 -12.00
N LEU A 299 4.95 20.72 -11.26
CA LEU A 299 4.86 20.80 -9.79
C LEU A 299 6.20 20.48 -9.09
N ASN A 300 7.07 19.67 -9.70
CA ASN A 300 8.41 19.40 -9.15
C ASN A 300 9.43 20.51 -9.44
N ASN A 301 9.19 21.39 -10.43
CA ASN A 301 10.12 22.46 -10.85
C ASN A 301 9.59 23.88 -10.58
N ASN A 302 8.31 24.05 -10.28
CA ASN A 302 7.72 25.35 -9.94
C ASN A 302 8.19 25.77 -8.54
N THR A 303 9.04 26.80 -8.50
CA THR A 303 9.59 27.37 -7.27
C THR A 303 9.26 28.84 -7.09
N GLU A 304 8.73 29.51 -8.14
CA GLU A 304 8.43 30.94 -8.13
C GLU A 304 6.92 31.22 -8.25
N ASN A 305 6.21 30.55 -9.15
CA ASN A 305 4.80 30.79 -9.46
C ASN A 305 3.87 29.94 -8.58
N VAL A 306 4.01 29.98 -7.25
CA VAL A 306 3.22 29.10 -6.36
C VAL A 306 1.72 29.43 -6.34
N ASP A 307 1.34 30.69 -6.57
CA ASP A 307 -0.05 31.16 -6.61
C ASP A 307 -0.89 30.48 -7.69
N ILE A 308 -0.24 29.88 -8.69
CA ILE A 308 -0.88 29.21 -9.83
C ILE A 308 -1.32 27.77 -9.55
N ILE A 309 -0.84 27.17 -8.45
CA ILE A 309 -1.06 25.74 -8.15
C ILE A 309 -2.56 25.37 -8.14
N PRO A 310 -3.50 26.22 -7.68
CA PRO A 310 -4.93 25.98 -7.82
C PRO A 310 -5.41 25.98 -9.29
N ASP A 311 -4.92 26.85 -10.16
CA ASP A 311 -5.27 26.84 -11.60
C ASP A 311 -4.81 25.57 -12.31
N LEU A 312 -3.70 24.98 -11.86
CA LEU A 312 -3.18 23.72 -12.40
C LEU A 312 -4.09 22.53 -12.08
N ILE A 313 -4.86 22.58 -10.98
CA ILE A 313 -5.97 21.66 -10.73
C ILE A 313 -7.22 22.20 -11.46
N SER A 314 -7.12 22.08 -12.79
CA SER A 314 -8.09 22.53 -13.78
C SER A 314 -9.23 21.53 -13.96
N ARG A 315 -10.38 22.04 -14.44
CA ARG A 315 -11.66 21.32 -14.33
C ARG A 315 -11.76 20.09 -15.24
N ASN A 316 -11.26 20.14 -16.48
CA ASN A 316 -11.38 19.00 -17.40
C ASN A 316 -10.43 17.89 -16.96
N PHE A 317 -9.16 18.24 -16.75
CA PHE A 317 -8.12 17.36 -16.21
C PHE A 317 -8.57 16.66 -14.93
N PHE A 318 -8.96 17.43 -13.90
CA PHE A 318 -9.26 16.83 -12.60
C PHE A 318 -10.54 16.00 -12.62
N LYS A 319 -11.52 16.36 -13.47
CA LYS A 319 -12.69 15.50 -13.68
C LYS A 319 -12.29 14.15 -14.30
N LEU A 320 -11.51 14.12 -15.38
CA LEU A 320 -11.06 12.85 -15.98
C LEU A 320 -10.21 12.02 -15.00
N PHE A 321 -9.36 12.69 -14.20
CA PHE A 321 -8.57 12.08 -13.13
C PHE A 321 -9.46 11.35 -12.10
N ILE A 322 -10.51 12.02 -11.58
CA ILE A 322 -11.47 11.45 -10.62
C ILE A 322 -12.34 10.35 -11.25
N ASP A 323 -12.85 10.58 -12.47
CA ASP A 323 -13.69 9.60 -13.19
C ASP A 323 -12.90 8.31 -13.47
N TRP A 324 -11.58 8.38 -13.65
CA TRP A 324 -10.72 7.21 -13.83
C TRP A 324 -10.57 6.36 -12.55
N PHE A 325 -10.36 6.97 -11.37
CA PHE A 325 -10.33 6.23 -10.10
C PHE A 325 -11.66 5.53 -9.81
N LYS A 326 -12.79 6.21 -10.05
CA LYS A 326 -14.14 5.61 -9.94
C LYS A 326 -14.31 4.45 -10.94
N GLY A 327 -13.74 4.59 -12.14
CA GLY A 327 -13.67 3.53 -13.15
C GLY A 327 -12.95 2.28 -12.66
N LEU A 328 -11.78 2.42 -12.02
CA LEU A 328 -11.05 1.30 -11.42
C LEU A 328 -11.84 0.57 -10.34
N GLN A 329 -12.44 1.31 -9.38
CA GLN A 329 -13.23 0.71 -8.30
C GLN A 329 -14.43 -0.09 -8.84
N THR A 330 -14.93 0.28 -10.01
CA THR A 330 -15.99 -0.47 -10.71
C THR A 330 -15.43 -1.64 -11.51
N ALA A 331 -14.26 -1.49 -12.12
CA ALA A 331 -13.64 -2.51 -12.99
C ALA A 331 -13.05 -3.69 -12.21
N SER A 332 -12.47 -3.45 -11.03
CA SER A 332 -11.91 -4.52 -10.17
C SER A 332 -12.96 -5.55 -9.76
N LYS A 333 -14.21 -5.11 -9.55
CA LYS A 333 -15.35 -6.01 -9.27
C LYS A 333 -15.88 -6.79 -10.49
N ILE A 334 -15.33 -6.58 -11.69
CA ILE A 334 -15.95 -7.04 -12.96
C ILE A 334 -14.97 -7.80 -13.89
N ARG A 335 -13.64 -7.65 -13.77
CA ARG A 335 -12.69 -8.20 -14.76
C ARG A 335 -11.47 -8.89 -14.15
N SER A 336 -11.54 -10.22 -14.07
CA SER A 336 -10.42 -11.11 -13.77
C SER A 336 -9.75 -11.70 -15.04
N LYS A 337 -9.84 -11.03 -16.20
CA LYS A 337 -9.32 -11.54 -17.48
C LYS A 337 -8.77 -10.46 -18.41
N ARG A 338 -7.54 -10.71 -18.89
CA ARG A 338 -6.73 -10.06 -19.96
C ARG A 338 -5.77 -8.94 -19.53
N ASP A 339 -4.74 -8.84 -20.37
CA ASP A 339 -3.50 -8.06 -20.41
C ASP A 339 -3.57 -6.55 -20.08
N ASP A 340 -4.73 -6.01 -19.73
CA ASP A 340 -4.92 -4.59 -19.36
C ASP A 340 -4.32 -4.24 -17.99
N GLU A 341 -3.84 -5.22 -17.20
CA GLU A 341 -3.38 -5.01 -15.83
C GLU A 341 -2.21 -4.01 -15.72
N ASP A 342 -1.11 -4.26 -16.42
CA ASP A 342 0.09 -3.42 -16.30
C ASP A 342 -0.13 -2.00 -16.81
N ASP A 343 -0.97 -1.87 -17.85
CA ASP A 343 -1.37 -0.59 -18.41
C ASP A 343 -2.20 0.26 -17.42
N ASN A 344 -2.94 -0.39 -16.52
CA ASN A 344 -3.62 0.24 -15.38
C ASN A 344 -2.65 0.50 -14.20
N LYS A 345 -1.79 -0.45 -13.83
CA LYS A 345 -0.76 -0.29 -12.79
C LYS A 345 0.13 0.94 -13.06
N ILE A 346 0.52 1.16 -14.33
CA ILE A 346 1.25 2.36 -14.80
C ILE A 346 0.47 3.65 -14.51
N MET A 347 -0.84 3.70 -14.80
CA MET A 347 -1.65 4.89 -14.59
C MET A 347 -1.87 5.17 -13.09
N ILE A 348 -2.14 4.16 -12.26
CA ILE A 348 -2.19 4.31 -10.79
C ILE A 348 -0.86 4.91 -10.29
N LYS A 349 0.27 4.36 -10.75
CA LYS A 349 1.60 4.85 -10.38
C LYS A 349 1.78 6.32 -10.76
N LYS A 350 1.44 6.73 -11.99
CA LYS A 350 1.56 8.13 -12.44
C LYS A 350 0.61 9.09 -11.71
N GLN A 351 -0.59 8.67 -11.36
CA GLN A 351 -1.50 9.48 -10.56
C GLN A 351 -1.02 9.63 -9.10
N ARG A 352 -0.43 8.59 -8.51
CA ARG A 352 0.23 8.66 -7.19
C ARG A 352 1.48 9.55 -7.22
N GLU A 353 2.31 9.45 -8.25
CA GLU A 353 3.46 10.35 -8.46
C GLU A 353 3.01 11.83 -8.52
N LEU A 354 1.91 12.12 -9.22
CA LEU A 354 1.32 13.45 -9.30
C LEU A 354 0.81 13.97 -7.94
N LEU A 355 0.03 13.17 -7.19
CA LEU A 355 -0.46 13.59 -5.87
C LEU A 355 0.70 13.84 -4.89
N ASN A 356 1.75 13.04 -4.97
CA ASN A 356 2.96 13.25 -4.17
C ASN A 356 3.71 14.53 -4.58
N ALA A 357 3.76 14.86 -5.89
CA ALA A 357 4.32 16.12 -6.37
C ALA A 357 3.50 17.34 -5.92
N LEU A 358 2.17 17.25 -5.94
CA LEU A 358 1.28 18.30 -5.42
C LEU A 358 1.45 18.50 -3.91
N ALA A 359 1.49 17.41 -3.14
CA ALA A 359 1.73 17.45 -1.69
C ALA A 359 3.10 18.07 -1.35
N LYS A 360 4.14 17.78 -2.14
CA LYS A 360 5.47 18.38 -2.03
C LYS A 360 5.46 19.88 -2.36
N ALA A 361 4.79 20.29 -3.43
CA ALA A 361 4.71 21.70 -3.84
C ALA A 361 4.02 22.57 -2.76
N LEU A 362 2.96 22.04 -2.13
CA LEU A 362 2.19 22.73 -1.09
C LEU A 362 2.92 22.83 0.27
N LYS A 363 4.07 22.16 0.42
CA LYS A 363 4.98 22.26 1.58
C LYS A 363 6.09 23.31 1.40
N SER A 364 6.06 24.07 0.30
CA SER A 364 6.94 25.24 0.11
C SER A 364 6.58 26.37 1.07
N ASP A 365 7.57 27.02 1.68
CA ASP A 365 7.38 28.19 2.57
C ASP A 365 6.70 29.38 1.88
N LYS A 366 6.71 29.41 0.53
CA LYS A 366 6.00 30.43 -0.26
C LYS A 366 4.49 30.18 -0.36
N VAL A 367 4.00 28.97 -0.03
CA VAL A 367 2.59 28.60 -0.12
C VAL A 367 1.85 29.01 1.17
N ASP A 368 0.78 29.77 1.01
CA ASP A 368 -0.05 30.26 2.11
C ASP A 368 -1.29 29.38 2.36
N ASP A 369 -2.06 29.72 3.40
CA ASP A 369 -3.33 29.05 3.72
C ASP A 369 -4.42 29.30 2.67
N SER A 370 -4.37 30.38 1.88
CA SER A 370 -5.33 30.60 0.79
C SER A 370 -5.17 29.56 -0.32
N ILE A 371 -3.93 29.31 -0.76
CA ILE A 371 -3.60 28.27 -1.75
C ILE A 371 -3.96 26.87 -1.22
N ARG A 372 -3.60 26.54 0.03
CA ARG A 372 -3.95 25.25 0.64
C ARG A 372 -5.45 25.04 0.74
N VAL A 373 -6.21 26.07 1.12
CA VAL A 373 -7.67 26.03 1.20
C VAL A 373 -8.32 25.90 -0.18
N GLU A 374 -7.83 26.58 -1.23
CA GLU A 374 -8.40 26.43 -2.57
C GLU A 374 -8.13 25.04 -3.17
N ILE A 375 -6.95 24.45 -2.93
CA ILE A 375 -6.69 23.05 -3.32
C ILE A 375 -7.62 22.10 -2.55
N LEU A 376 -7.77 22.24 -1.23
CA LEU A 376 -8.69 21.40 -0.47
C LEU A 376 -10.15 21.52 -0.96
N GLN A 377 -10.58 22.72 -1.38
CA GLN A 377 -11.87 22.90 -2.05
C GLN A 377 -11.93 22.13 -3.38
N LYS A 378 -10.90 22.23 -4.25
CA LYS A 378 -10.87 21.52 -5.54
C LYS A 378 -10.78 19.99 -5.42
N LEU A 379 -10.18 19.48 -4.34
CA LEU A 379 -10.10 18.03 -4.06
C LEU A 379 -11.42 17.47 -3.48
N LEU A 380 -12.09 18.20 -2.59
CA LEU A 380 -13.23 17.71 -1.79
C LEU A 380 -14.61 18.21 -2.25
N LEU A 381 -14.65 19.31 -2.99
CA LEU A 381 -15.84 19.89 -3.62
C LEU A 381 -15.61 19.88 -5.15
N ASN A 382 -16.67 20.06 -5.95
CA ASN A 382 -16.58 20.07 -7.42
C ASN A 382 -15.41 20.94 -7.92
N PRO A 383 -14.50 20.42 -8.79
CA PRO A 383 -14.61 19.17 -9.55
C PRO A 383 -14.32 17.86 -8.80
N GLY A 384 -13.84 17.91 -7.56
CA GLY A 384 -13.60 16.77 -6.68
C GLY A 384 -14.79 16.26 -5.87
N GLU A 385 -14.49 15.46 -4.85
CA GLU A 385 -15.43 14.60 -4.14
C GLU A 385 -15.13 14.52 -2.64
N MET A 386 -16.16 14.53 -1.78
CA MET A 386 -15.96 14.57 -0.32
C MET A 386 -15.28 13.29 0.22
N ASN A 387 -15.42 12.17 -0.50
CA ASN A 387 -14.73 10.90 -0.25
C ASN A 387 -13.48 10.71 -1.14
N PHE A 388 -12.77 11.79 -1.48
CA PHE A 388 -11.53 11.75 -2.28
C PHE A 388 -10.48 10.78 -1.72
N THR A 389 -10.34 10.70 -0.40
CA THR A 389 -9.36 9.83 0.27
C THR A 389 -9.66 8.36 -0.01
N GLU A 390 -10.93 7.98 0.04
CA GLU A 390 -11.46 6.64 -0.20
C GLU A 390 -11.48 6.28 -1.70
N ILE A 391 -11.68 7.26 -2.58
CA ILE A 391 -11.61 7.09 -4.05
C ILE A 391 -10.16 6.84 -4.50
N THR A 392 -9.19 7.54 -3.92
CA THR A 392 -7.79 7.52 -4.39
C THR A 392 -6.84 6.64 -3.58
N GLY A 393 -7.22 6.26 -2.37
CA GLY A 393 -6.34 5.60 -1.40
C GLY A 393 -5.15 6.47 -0.96
N ASN A 394 -5.23 7.81 -1.11
CA ASN A 394 -4.12 8.73 -0.88
C ASN A 394 -4.41 9.73 0.25
N THR A 395 -3.44 9.91 1.15
CA THR A 395 -3.56 10.71 2.37
C THR A 395 -3.30 12.22 2.18
N ILE A 396 -3.13 12.71 0.95
CA ILE A 396 -2.87 14.13 0.63
C ILE A 396 -3.82 15.10 1.34
N VAL A 397 -5.12 14.79 1.44
CA VAL A 397 -6.09 15.63 2.17
C VAL A 397 -5.68 15.83 3.64
N ARG A 398 -5.28 14.75 4.32
CA ARG A 398 -4.81 14.81 5.71
C ARG A 398 -3.50 15.58 5.84
N SER A 399 -2.59 15.45 4.86
CA SER A 399 -1.32 16.19 4.85
C SER A 399 -1.45 17.67 4.47
N ILE A 400 -2.41 18.09 3.64
CA ILE A 400 -2.62 19.52 3.40
C ILE A 400 -3.28 20.13 4.64
N VAL A 401 -4.21 19.42 5.29
CA VAL A 401 -4.84 19.87 6.54
C VAL A 401 -3.86 19.96 7.70
N SER A 402 -2.88 19.04 7.84
CA SER A 402 -1.85 19.16 8.90
C SER A 402 -1.03 20.43 8.78
N ASP A 403 -0.88 20.96 7.56
CA ASP A 403 0.00 22.08 7.22
C ASP A 403 -0.76 23.43 7.19
N LEU A 404 -2.05 23.45 7.58
CA LEU A 404 -2.85 24.68 7.71
C LEU A 404 -2.52 25.43 9.00
N THR A 405 -2.48 26.75 8.93
CA THR A 405 -2.52 27.58 10.14
C THR A 405 -3.93 27.64 10.74
N LYS A 406 -4.04 28.30 11.90
CA LYS A 406 -5.29 28.54 12.63
C LYS A 406 -6.40 29.14 11.76
N ASP A 407 -6.07 30.02 10.81
CA ASP A 407 -7.06 30.66 9.94
C ASP A 407 -7.50 29.74 8.77
N GLY A 408 -6.58 28.94 8.20
CA GLY A 408 -6.90 27.87 7.26
C GLY A 408 -7.85 26.83 7.87
N VAL A 409 -7.56 26.38 9.10
CA VAL A 409 -8.44 25.47 9.87
C VAL A 409 -9.84 26.08 10.04
N LYS A 410 -9.95 27.36 10.43
CA LYS A 410 -11.23 28.06 10.57
C LYS A 410 -11.98 28.23 9.24
N LYS A 411 -11.28 28.50 8.14
CA LYS A 411 -11.86 28.55 6.78
C LYS A 411 -12.45 27.19 6.39
N MET A 412 -11.69 26.10 6.52
CA MET A 412 -12.15 24.75 6.16
C MET A 412 -13.31 24.27 7.02
N ALA A 413 -13.27 24.49 8.33
CA ALA A 413 -14.36 24.09 9.22
C ALA A 413 -15.67 24.85 8.91
N LYS A 414 -15.59 26.13 8.48
CA LYS A 414 -16.76 26.89 8.03
C LYS A 414 -17.38 26.28 6.75
N LEU A 415 -16.55 25.83 5.81
CA LEU A 415 -17.00 25.17 4.59
C LEU A 415 -17.68 23.82 4.88
N PHE A 416 -17.05 22.95 5.68
CA PHE A 416 -17.64 21.66 6.06
C PHE A 416 -18.91 21.80 6.90
N LYS A 417 -19.04 22.84 7.74
CA LYS A 417 -20.32 23.19 8.39
C LYS A 417 -21.40 23.51 7.35
N GLY A 418 -21.07 24.20 6.26
CA GLY A 418 -21.99 24.44 5.15
C GLY A 418 -22.45 23.15 4.44
N VAL A 419 -21.60 22.13 4.39
CA VAL A 419 -21.93 20.79 3.84
C VAL A 419 -22.84 20.03 4.80
N LEU A 420 -22.42 19.86 6.06
CA LEU A 420 -23.15 19.13 7.10
C LEU A 420 -24.57 19.68 7.31
N LEU A 421 -24.72 21.01 7.33
CA LEU A 421 -26.01 21.70 7.45
C LEU A 421 -26.85 21.72 6.16
N ASN A 422 -26.33 21.26 5.02
CA ASN A 422 -26.99 21.35 3.71
C ASN A 422 -27.38 22.79 3.27
N THR A 423 -26.73 23.80 3.87
CA THR A 423 -26.88 25.23 3.55
C THR A 423 -26.00 25.64 2.36
N SER A 424 -24.92 24.92 2.10
CA SER A 424 -24.28 24.86 0.79
C SER A 424 -24.92 23.77 -0.08
N LYS A 425 -24.80 23.89 -1.40
CA LYS A 425 -25.18 22.84 -2.36
C LYS A 425 -23.94 22.21 -2.98
N LYS A 426 -24.09 20.98 -3.48
CA LYS A 426 -23.09 20.34 -4.34
C LYS A 426 -23.39 20.69 -5.79
N VAL A 427 -22.47 21.42 -6.42
CA VAL A 427 -22.45 21.63 -7.88
C VAL A 427 -22.12 20.30 -8.56
N ILE A 428 -22.93 19.87 -9.52
CA ILE A 428 -22.70 18.66 -10.34
C ILE A 428 -22.15 19.04 -11.71
N LYS A 429 -22.67 20.13 -12.29
CA LYS A 429 -22.29 20.71 -13.59
C LYS A 429 -22.47 22.23 -13.50
N GLU A 430 -22.13 22.97 -14.56
CA GLU A 430 -22.65 24.35 -14.71
C GLU A 430 -24.17 24.34 -14.53
N ASP A 431 -24.66 25.29 -13.73
CA ASP A 431 -26.06 25.56 -13.41
C ASP A 431 -26.89 24.36 -12.87
N VAL A 432 -26.23 23.28 -12.42
CA VAL A 432 -26.89 22.10 -11.82
C VAL A 432 -26.34 21.83 -10.43
N GLU A 433 -27.16 22.09 -9.41
CA GLU A 433 -26.87 21.89 -8.00
C GLU A 433 -27.78 20.84 -7.36
N ARG A 434 -27.31 20.17 -6.30
CA ARG A 434 -28.13 19.34 -5.41
C ARG A 434 -27.80 19.53 -3.93
N ASN A 435 -28.68 19.03 -3.06
CA ASN A 435 -28.33 18.79 -1.65
C ASN A 435 -27.20 17.75 -1.54
N TRP A 436 -26.38 17.88 -0.51
CA TRP A 436 -25.42 16.86 -0.09
C TRP A 436 -26.15 15.65 0.50
N TYR A 437 -25.69 14.45 0.14
CA TYR A 437 -26.20 13.17 0.64
C TYR A 437 -25.67 12.87 2.05
N ASN A 438 -26.33 11.95 2.77
CA ASN A 438 -25.98 11.67 4.17
C ASN A 438 -24.54 11.18 4.33
N ASN A 439 -24.03 10.33 3.45
CA ASN A 439 -22.63 9.89 3.44
C ASN A 439 -21.63 11.05 3.25
N GLU A 440 -21.90 11.99 2.33
CA GLU A 440 -21.09 13.20 2.14
C GLU A 440 -21.11 14.11 3.38
N ARG A 441 -22.24 14.15 4.10
CA ARG A 441 -22.40 14.91 5.35
C ARG A 441 -21.69 14.24 6.53
N VAL A 442 -21.67 12.90 6.60
CA VAL A 442 -20.81 12.16 7.54
C VAL A 442 -19.33 12.47 7.27
N LYS A 443 -18.88 12.44 6.01
CA LYS A 443 -17.49 12.77 5.67
C LYS A 443 -17.13 14.22 6.02
N ALA A 444 -18.05 15.16 5.86
CA ALA A 444 -17.87 16.53 6.38
C ALA A 444 -17.79 16.59 7.91
N ALA A 445 -18.56 15.76 8.65
CA ALA A 445 -18.47 15.66 10.11
C ALA A 445 -17.16 15.01 10.58
N GLU A 446 -16.67 13.98 9.90
CA GLU A 446 -15.34 13.38 10.15
C GLU A 446 -14.23 14.42 9.98
N LEU A 447 -14.25 15.17 8.88
CA LEU A 447 -13.28 16.24 8.62
C LEU A 447 -13.39 17.39 9.65
N ILE A 448 -14.59 17.73 10.13
CA ILE A 448 -14.78 18.65 11.26
C ILE A 448 -14.12 18.09 12.53
N SER A 449 -14.28 16.80 12.85
CA SER A 449 -13.67 16.20 14.06
C SER A 449 -12.14 16.22 14.02
N TYR A 450 -11.55 16.05 12.82
CA TYR A 450 -10.10 16.18 12.60
C TYR A 450 -9.64 17.65 12.75
N LEU A 451 -10.39 18.63 12.22
CA LEU A 451 -10.08 20.06 12.37
C LEU A 451 -10.24 20.56 13.81
N VAL A 452 -11.23 20.08 14.57
CA VAL A 452 -11.37 20.36 16.02
C VAL A 452 -10.19 19.79 16.82
N SER A 453 -9.58 18.72 16.32
CA SER A 453 -8.43 18.05 16.93
C SER A 453 -7.06 18.59 16.47
N HIS A 454 -7.04 19.62 15.61
CA HIS A 454 -5.81 20.13 15.01
C HIS A 454 -4.97 20.98 15.96
N GLU A 455 -3.65 20.81 15.91
CA GLU A 455 -2.67 21.46 16.79
C GLU A 455 -2.78 23.00 16.79
N ALA A 456 -3.07 23.60 15.63
CA ALA A 456 -3.20 25.07 15.49
C ALA A 456 -4.45 25.67 16.17
N VAL A 457 -5.36 24.83 16.67
CA VAL A 457 -6.57 25.25 17.43
C VAL A 457 -6.67 24.59 18.81
N LYS A 458 -5.60 23.95 19.31
CA LYS A 458 -5.59 23.30 20.64
C LYS A 458 -6.02 24.22 21.80
N ASP A 459 -5.67 25.51 21.68
CA ASP A 459 -5.98 26.59 22.62
C ASP A 459 -7.28 27.37 22.30
N ASP A 460 -7.92 27.10 21.14
CA ASP A 460 -9.11 27.83 20.70
C ASP A 460 -10.40 27.18 21.21
N THR A 461 -10.65 27.38 22.51
CA THR A 461 -11.81 26.87 23.23
C THR A 461 -13.15 27.28 22.60
N GLU A 462 -13.26 28.49 22.05
CA GLU A 462 -14.46 28.96 21.35
C GLU A 462 -14.71 28.19 20.04
N PHE A 463 -13.67 27.98 19.25
CA PHE A 463 -13.73 27.14 18.05
C PHE A 463 -14.12 25.71 18.40
N LYS A 464 -13.42 25.06 19.34
CA LYS A 464 -13.76 23.69 19.78
C LYS A 464 -15.23 23.60 20.21
N LEU A 465 -15.70 24.51 21.07
CA LEU A 465 -17.09 24.55 21.52
C LEU A 465 -18.10 24.75 20.38
N THR A 466 -17.81 25.62 19.41
CA THR A 466 -18.69 25.90 18.28
C THR A 466 -18.98 24.65 17.44
N TYR A 467 -17.96 23.84 17.20
CA TYR A 467 -18.06 22.64 16.35
C TYR A 467 -18.48 21.40 17.15
N MET A 468 -18.04 21.26 18.40
CA MET A 468 -18.50 20.17 19.27
C MET A 468 -20.00 20.30 19.59
N LYS A 469 -20.52 21.51 19.84
CA LYS A 469 -21.98 21.72 20.00
C LYS A 469 -22.76 21.38 18.73
N LEU A 470 -22.23 21.72 17.56
CA LEU A 470 -22.84 21.35 16.26
C LEU A 470 -22.92 19.83 16.08
N LEU A 471 -21.82 19.11 16.30
CA LEU A 471 -21.80 17.65 16.22
C LEU A 471 -22.72 17.02 17.29
N MET A 472 -22.83 17.63 18.48
CA MET A 472 -23.68 17.14 19.56
C MET A 472 -25.18 17.25 19.24
N CYS A 473 -25.64 18.34 18.60
CA CYS A 473 -27.03 18.48 18.16
C CYS A 473 -27.44 17.39 17.15
N PHE A 474 -26.56 17.09 16.19
CA PHE A 474 -26.78 16.04 15.19
C PHE A 474 -26.71 14.63 15.81
N GLY A 475 -25.68 14.37 16.63
CA GLY A 475 -25.40 13.05 17.19
C GLY A 475 -26.44 12.59 18.21
N PHE A 476 -26.71 13.39 19.24
CA PHE A 476 -27.50 12.98 20.41
C PHE A 476 -28.97 13.39 20.29
N PHE A 477 -29.21 14.65 19.92
CA PHE A 477 -30.55 15.24 19.91
C PHE A 477 -31.30 15.05 18.58
N LYS A 478 -30.65 14.49 17.55
CA LYS A 478 -31.18 14.29 16.20
C LYS A 478 -31.71 15.59 15.55
N VAL A 479 -31.07 16.73 15.81
CA VAL A 479 -31.49 18.06 15.30
C VAL A 479 -30.39 18.76 14.50
N GLY A 480 -30.80 19.44 13.44
CA GLY A 480 -29.97 20.34 12.63
C GLY A 480 -29.48 21.57 13.39
N GLY A 481 -28.58 22.33 12.74
CA GLY A 481 -27.97 23.54 13.33
C GLY A 481 -28.88 24.77 13.44
N ASP A 482 -30.16 24.62 13.11
CA ASP A 482 -31.26 25.57 13.30
C ASP A 482 -32.23 25.14 14.42
N GLU A 483 -31.88 24.07 15.16
CA GLU A 483 -32.68 23.47 16.24
C GLU A 483 -34.12 23.06 15.87
N THR A 484 -34.44 22.96 14.56
CA THR A 484 -35.80 22.65 14.09
C THR A 484 -35.86 21.54 13.05
N VAL A 485 -34.84 21.38 12.20
CA VAL A 485 -34.78 20.29 11.20
C VAL A 485 -34.41 18.96 11.87
N ALA A 486 -35.21 17.91 11.67
CA ALA A 486 -34.92 16.56 12.15
C ALA A 486 -33.80 15.87 11.32
N VAL A 487 -33.04 14.99 11.97
CA VAL A 487 -31.94 14.21 11.39
C VAL A 487 -32.27 12.70 11.44
N SER A 488 -31.96 11.93 10.39
CA SER A 488 -32.19 10.46 10.38
C SER A 488 -31.31 9.74 11.41
N SER A 489 -31.78 8.58 11.88
CA SER A 489 -31.03 7.77 12.85
C SER A 489 -29.65 7.36 12.34
N GLU A 490 -29.50 6.96 11.07
CA GLU A 490 -28.19 6.60 10.49
C GLU A 490 -27.18 7.75 10.62
N LEU A 491 -27.60 8.96 10.19
CA LEU A 491 -26.76 10.15 10.17
C LEU A 491 -26.44 10.64 11.58
N SER A 492 -27.38 10.49 12.52
CA SER A 492 -27.15 10.73 13.95
C SER A 492 -26.08 9.78 14.52
N GLY A 493 -26.21 8.47 14.28
CA GLY A 493 -25.28 7.43 14.74
C GLY A 493 -23.84 7.71 14.31
N ALA A 494 -23.60 7.86 13.01
CA ALA A 494 -22.27 8.14 12.47
C ALA A 494 -21.65 9.45 13.01
N ILE A 495 -22.48 10.46 13.34
CA ILE A 495 -22.01 11.74 13.90
C ILE A 495 -21.70 11.67 15.39
N LYS A 496 -22.33 10.78 16.19
CA LYS A 496 -21.92 10.54 17.61
C LYS A 496 -20.44 10.20 17.69
N SER A 497 -19.98 9.25 16.87
CA SER A 497 -18.58 8.85 16.78
C SER A 497 -17.65 10.01 16.38
N CYS A 498 -18.12 10.90 15.49
CA CYS A 498 -17.39 12.13 15.14
C CYS A 498 -17.30 13.13 16.30
N PHE A 499 -18.34 13.28 17.12
CA PHE A 499 -18.30 14.11 18.33
C PHE A 499 -17.29 13.56 19.35
N TYR A 500 -17.31 12.25 19.62
CA TYR A 500 -16.40 11.65 20.59
C TYR A 500 -14.93 11.71 20.15
N ARG A 501 -14.64 11.55 18.85
CA ARG A 501 -13.29 11.73 18.29
C ARG A 501 -12.67 13.10 18.63
N CYS A 502 -13.46 14.17 18.84
CA CYS A 502 -12.95 15.47 19.28
C CYS A 502 -12.26 15.45 20.67
N PHE A 503 -12.60 14.49 21.55
CA PHE A 503 -11.99 14.38 22.89
C PHE A 503 -10.64 13.64 22.90
N THR A 504 -10.26 12.99 21.80
CA THR A 504 -8.88 12.49 21.60
C THR A 504 -7.88 13.62 21.34
N SER A 505 -8.38 14.84 21.07
CA SER A 505 -7.53 16.00 20.80
C SER A 505 -6.66 16.38 22.00
N ARG A 506 -5.42 16.81 21.73
CA ARG A 506 -4.56 17.39 22.75
C ARG A 506 -5.17 18.70 23.23
N PHE A 507 -5.58 18.76 24.50
CA PHE A 507 -5.88 20.01 25.20
C PHE A 507 -4.58 20.49 25.86
N SER A 508 -4.23 21.76 25.64
CA SER A 508 -2.99 22.36 26.13
C SER A 508 -2.89 22.44 27.65
N ASN A 509 -4.04 22.47 28.34
CA ASN A 509 -4.16 22.40 29.79
C ASN A 509 -5.51 21.75 30.15
N VAL A 510 -5.55 21.07 31.30
CA VAL A 510 -6.75 20.50 31.93
C VAL A 510 -7.86 21.55 32.08
N ASP A 511 -7.51 22.79 32.41
CA ASP A 511 -8.48 23.89 32.56
C ASP A 511 -9.28 24.17 31.28
N ASN A 512 -8.66 24.02 30.10
CA ASN A 512 -9.34 24.16 28.81
C ASN A 512 -10.32 22.98 28.59
N LEU A 513 -9.93 21.75 28.94
CA LEU A 513 -10.81 20.58 28.86
C LEU A 513 -12.01 20.69 29.81
N VAL A 514 -11.79 21.07 31.07
CA VAL A 514 -12.86 21.30 32.07
C VAL A 514 -13.81 22.42 31.59
N THR A 515 -13.26 23.51 31.06
CA THR A 515 -14.06 24.63 30.53
C THR A 515 -14.90 24.21 29.33
N VAL A 516 -14.36 23.41 28.41
CA VAL A 516 -15.12 22.84 27.28
C VAL A 516 -16.23 21.91 27.79
N LEU A 517 -15.92 20.98 28.70
CA LEU A 517 -16.88 20.02 29.23
C LEU A 517 -18.03 20.71 30.01
N SER A 518 -17.72 21.59 30.96
CA SER A 518 -18.74 22.38 31.70
C SER A 518 -19.59 23.23 30.74
N SER A 519 -18.98 23.82 29.69
CA SER A 519 -19.69 24.59 28.66
C SER A 519 -20.53 23.76 27.68
N LEU A 520 -20.27 22.45 27.56
CA LEU A 520 -21.10 21.49 26.84
C LEU A 520 -22.27 21.04 27.73
N SER A 521 -22.01 20.59 28.96
CA SER A 521 -23.08 20.20 29.90
C SER A 521 -24.04 21.35 30.21
N SER A 522 -23.55 22.57 30.38
CA SER A 522 -24.40 23.77 30.52
C SER A 522 -25.29 24.01 29.30
N PHE A 523 -24.81 23.68 28.09
CA PHE A 523 -25.59 23.79 26.86
C PHE A 523 -26.62 22.66 26.73
N ILE A 524 -26.31 21.45 27.22
CA ILE A 524 -27.29 20.36 27.37
C ILE A 524 -28.42 20.79 28.31
N CYS A 525 -28.11 21.35 29.50
CA CYS A 525 -29.14 21.89 30.41
C CYS A 525 -30.03 22.95 29.73
N ASN A 526 -29.45 23.85 28.92
CA ASN A 526 -30.21 24.86 28.19
C ASN A 526 -31.06 24.29 27.03
N ILE A 527 -30.68 23.14 26.46
CA ILE A 527 -31.50 22.40 25.49
C ILE A 527 -32.65 21.66 26.19
N LEU A 528 -32.37 21.01 27.33
CA LEU A 528 -33.37 20.28 28.13
C LEU A 528 -34.50 21.18 28.69
N GLN A 529 -34.27 22.49 28.80
CA GLN A 529 -35.30 23.46 29.14
C GLN A 529 -36.30 23.73 28.00
N LYS A 530 -36.01 23.33 26.76
CA LYS A 530 -36.88 23.54 25.59
C LYS A 530 -37.89 22.40 25.52
N GLU A 531 -39.15 22.69 25.85
CA GLU A 531 -40.27 21.73 25.97
C GLU A 531 -40.41 20.78 24.75
N GLN A 532 -40.25 21.29 23.53
CA GLN A 532 -40.30 20.51 22.27
C GLN A 532 -39.13 19.53 22.07
N VAL A 533 -37.99 19.77 22.73
CA VAL A 533 -36.82 18.87 22.71
C VAL A 533 -36.87 17.94 23.90
N ARG A 534 -37.25 18.46 25.07
CA ARG A 534 -37.49 17.69 26.30
C ARG A 534 -38.46 16.53 26.06
N THR A 535 -39.62 16.78 25.45
CA THR A 535 -40.63 15.73 25.15
C THR A 535 -40.20 14.71 24.10
N LYS A 536 -39.10 14.95 23.35
CA LYS A 536 -38.44 13.95 22.51
C LYS A 536 -37.38 13.18 23.29
N ILE A 537 -36.57 13.87 24.08
CA ILE A 537 -35.54 13.28 24.96
C ILE A 537 -36.17 12.35 26.00
N GLU A 538 -37.29 12.73 26.63
CA GLU A 538 -38.02 11.90 27.61
C GLU A 538 -38.70 10.66 26.97
N LYS A 539 -38.77 10.58 25.63
CA LYS A 539 -39.12 9.35 24.89
C LYS A 539 -37.90 8.53 24.44
N GLN A 540 -36.76 9.18 24.24
CA GLN A 540 -35.52 8.58 23.75
C GLN A 540 -34.61 8.06 24.88
N PHE A 541 -34.75 8.58 26.10
CA PHE A 541 -33.90 8.28 27.24
C PHE A 541 -34.75 8.06 28.51
N PRO A 542 -34.53 6.97 29.27
CA PRO A 542 -35.26 6.69 30.50
C PRO A 542 -35.14 7.84 31.53
N LYS A 543 -36.21 8.07 32.30
CA LYS A 543 -36.23 9.04 33.41
C LYS A 543 -35.04 8.87 34.36
N GLU A 544 -34.65 7.63 34.61
CA GLU A 544 -33.53 7.27 35.48
C GLU A 544 -32.18 7.85 35.01
N ASN A 545 -32.00 8.07 33.70
CA ASN A 545 -30.83 8.77 33.16
C ASN A 545 -30.85 10.25 33.55
N MET A 546 -32.04 10.88 33.51
CA MET A 546 -32.25 12.27 33.93
C MET A 546 -32.02 12.44 35.44
N ASP A 547 -32.53 11.51 36.25
CA ASP A 547 -32.31 11.49 37.70
C ASP A 547 -30.80 11.35 38.03
N CYS A 548 -30.05 10.58 37.24
CA CYS A 548 -28.57 10.48 37.36
C CYS A 548 -27.84 11.73 36.83
N TRP A 549 -28.33 12.37 35.77
CA TRP A 549 -27.78 13.61 35.22
C TRP A 549 -27.92 14.78 36.20
N ASP A 550 -29.10 14.96 36.81
CA ASP A 550 -29.31 16.02 37.80
C ASP A 550 -28.44 15.79 39.06
N MET A 551 -28.30 14.54 39.49
CA MET A 551 -27.35 14.17 40.56
C MET A 551 -25.89 14.49 40.20
N LEU A 552 -25.49 14.26 38.95
CA LEU A 552 -24.15 14.58 38.46
C LEU A 552 -23.91 16.10 38.43
N MET A 553 -24.88 16.86 37.92
CA MET A 553 -24.78 18.31 37.86
C MET A 553 -24.78 18.97 39.24
N GLU A 554 -25.46 18.39 40.24
CA GLU A 554 -25.33 18.79 41.65
C GLU A 554 -23.88 18.63 42.14
N VAL A 555 -23.25 17.48 41.88
CA VAL A 555 -21.86 17.19 42.28
C VAL A 555 -20.88 18.10 41.55
N CYS A 556 -20.96 18.21 40.21
CA CYS A 556 -20.07 19.06 39.43
C CYS A 556 -20.16 20.54 39.87
N GLN A 557 -21.36 21.09 40.00
CA GLN A 557 -21.53 22.45 40.54
C GLN A 557 -20.98 22.59 41.97
N THR A 558 -21.05 21.53 42.78
CA THR A 558 -20.49 21.52 44.14
C THR A 558 -18.96 21.51 44.11
N ILE A 559 -18.32 20.88 43.12
CA ILE A 559 -16.88 21.01 42.89
C ILE A 559 -16.56 22.44 42.42
N GLU A 560 -17.22 22.94 41.38
CA GLU A 560 -17.00 24.26 40.77
C GLU A 560 -17.13 25.42 41.78
N LYS A 561 -18.11 25.36 42.69
CA LYS A 561 -18.32 26.38 43.74
C LYS A 561 -17.21 26.44 44.80
N ASN A 562 -16.26 25.50 44.82
CA ASN A 562 -15.24 25.36 45.87
C ASN A 562 -13.81 25.57 45.35
N ASP A 563 -13.59 26.69 44.64
CA ASP A 563 -12.26 27.24 44.31
C ASP A 563 -11.30 26.19 43.69
N THR A 564 -11.58 25.83 42.43
CA THR A 564 -11.14 24.65 41.65
C THR A 564 -9.63 24.53 41.35
N LYS A 565 -8.78 24.85 42.32
CA LYS A 565 -7.32 24.88 42.23
C LYS A 565 -6.66 23.50 42.36
N SER A 566 -7.33 22.53 42.99
CA SER A 566 -6.79 21.16 43.14
C SER A 566 -6.84 20.41 41.81
N LYS A 567 -5.73 19.79 41.40
CA LYS A 567 -5.67 18.94 40.20
C LYS A 567 -6.59 17.72 40.32
N VAL A 568 -6.70 17.12 41.51
CA VAL A 568 -7.67 16.04 41.82
C VAL A 568 -9.11 16.47 41.55
N ASP A 569 -9.50 17.67 41.98
CA ASP A 569 -10.88 18.17 41.82
C ASP A 569 -11.21 18.36 40.32
N LYS A 570 -10.20 18.67 39.48
CA LYS A 570 -10.32 18.71 38.01
C LYS A 570 -10.42 17.32 37.38
N VAL A 571 -9.72 16.30 37.90
CA VAL A 571 -9.83 14.90 37.44
C VAL A 571 -11.26 14.40 37.62
N PHE A 572 -11.86 14.61 38.80
CA PHE A 572 -13.27 14.28 39.03
C PHE A 572 -14.22 15.02 38.08
N LEU A 573 -14.01 16.33 37.85
CA LEU A 573 -14.83 17.09 36.89
C LEU A 573 -14.73 16.54 35.46
N VAL A 574 -13.53 16.23 34.97
CA VAL A 574 -13.35 15.69 33.60
C VAL A 574 -14.10 14.37 33.44
N LEU A 575 -13.87 13.41 34.35
CA LEU A 575 -14.51 12.09 34.27
C LEU A 575 -16.02 12.18 34.45
N LEU A 576 -16.51 12.95 35.44
CA LEU A 576 -17.95 13.14 35.64
C LEU A 576 -18.61 13.77 34.41
N TYR A 577 -18.12 14.88 33.86
CA TYR A 577 -18.74 15.45 32.67
C TYR A 577 -18.71 14.50 31.46
N GLN A 578 -17.65 13.71 31.27
CA GLN A 578 -17.58 12.73 30.19
C GLN A 578 -18.59 11.57 30.40
N LEU A 579 -18.73 11.04 31.62
CA LEU A 579 -19.78 10.07 31.97
C LEU A 579 -21.19 10.67 31.83
N GLY A 580 -21.37 11.95 32.15
CA GLY A 580 -22.62 12.68 31.93
C GLY A 580 -23.02 12.76 30.45
N LEU A 581 -22.05 12.85 29.52
CA LEU A 581 -22.34 12.78 28.08
C LEU A 581 -22.79 11.38 27.66
N PHE A 582 -22.25 10.32 28.27
CA PHE A 582 -22.65 8.93 27.99
C PHE A 582 -24.08 8.58 28.43
N LEU A 583 -24.70 9.35 29.35
CA LEU A 583 -26.12 9.21 29.70
C LEU A 583 -27.08 9.47 28.53
N PHE A 584 -26.59 10.05 27.42
CA PHE A 584 -27.33 10.29 26.18
C PHE A 584 -26.85 9.41 24.99
N SER A 585 -25.96 8.43 25.21
CA SER A 585 -25.42 7.54 24.17
C SER A 585 -26.23 6.22 24.06
N GLU A 586 -25.61 5.15 23.55
CA GLU A 586 -26.19 3.81 23.45
C GLU A 586 -26.47 3.19 24.85
N PRO A 587 -27.42 2.25 24.98
CA PRO A 587 -27.79 1.62 26.26
C PRO A 587 -26.60 1.02 27.04
N VAL A 588 -25.61 0.45 26.34
CA VAL A 588 -24.39 -0.11 26.95
C VAL A 588 -23.59 0.96 27.69
N HIS A 589 -23.36 2.12 27.07
CA HIS A 589 -22.66 3.24 27.72
C HIS A 589 -23.50 3.84 28.86
N VAL A 590 -24.82 3.86 28.72
CA VAL A 590 -25.77 4.33 29.75
C VAL A 590 -25.70 3.47 31.01
N LYS A 591 -25.74 2.13 30.92
CA LYS A 591 -25.67 1.21 32.08
C LYS A 591 -24.41 1.50 32.92
N LEU A 592 -23.26 1.51 32.26
CA LEU A 592 -21.94 1.74 32.85
C LEU A 592 -21.77 3.16 33.41
N ALA A 593 -22.27 4.19 32.72
CA ALA A 593 -22.22 5.55 33.24
C ALA A 593 -23.04 5.68 34.54
N ARG A 594 -24.21 5.02 34.62
CA ARG A 594 -25.11 5.09 35.78
C ARG A 594 -24.59 4.40 37.05
N SER A 595 -23.71 3.40 36.96
CA SER A 595 -22.97 2.86 38.11
C SER A 595 -21.82 3.80 38.49
N SER A 596 -20.90 4.02 37.54
CA SER A 596 -19.70 4.85 37.70
C SER A 596 -19.98 6.23 38.33
N ILE A 597 -21.05 6.91 37.92
CA ILE A 597 -21.42 8.24 38.45
C ILE A 597 -21.78 8.19 39.94
N LYS A 598 -22.43 7.11 40.41
CA LYS A 598 -22.82 6.94 41.82
C LYS A 598 -21.60 6.63 42.69
N GLU A 599 -20.72 5.76 42.21
CA GLU A 599 -19.43 5.44 42.84
C GLU A 599 -18.55 6.69 42.96
N LEU A 600 -18.40 7.45 41.88
CA LEU A 600 -17.64 8.71 41.87
C LEU A 600 -18.23 9.79 42.79
N LYS A 601 -19.57 9.89 42.91
CA LYS A 601 -20.20 10.77 43.92
C LYS A 601 -19.79 10.38 45.34
N SER A 602 -19.87 9.09 45.67
CA SER A 602 -19.49 8.57 46.98
C SER A 602 -18.00 8.80 47.28
N CYS A 603 -17.14 8.46 46.32
CA CYS A 603 -15.68 8.65 46.39
C CYS A 603 -15.29 10.12 46.58
N TYR A 604 -15.81 11.04 45.76
CA TYR A 604 -15.53 12.47 45.91
C TYR A 604 -16.04 13.04 47.25
N GLU A 605 -17.21 12.59 47.71
CA GLU A 605 -17.71 12.95 49.03
C GLU A 605 -16.79 12.47 50.16
N HIS A 606 -16.25 11.25 50.08
CA HIS A 606 -15.30 10.69 51.05
C HIS A 606 -13.99 11.47 51.08
N TYR A 607 -13.30 11.61 49.94
CA TYR A 607 -12.09 12.44 49.77
C TYR A 607 -12.27 13.86 50.32
N ARG A 608 -13.45 14.46 50.14
CA ARG A 608 -13.75 15.80 50.66
C ARG A 608 -14.08 15.83 52.16
N LYS A 609 -14.54 14.73 52.76
CA LYS A 609 -14.69 14.55 54.21
C LYS A 609 -13.31 14.34 54.86
N GLU A 610 -12.42 13.59 54.22
CA GLU A 610 -11.02 13.36 54.60
C GLU A 610 -10.21 14.67 54.66
N LYS A 611 -10.21 15.44 53.56
CA LYS A 611 -9.49 16.73 53.40
C LYS A 611 -9.89 17.81 54.42
N LYS A 612 -10.96 17.58 55.22
CA LYS A 612 -11.42 18.44 56.32
C LYS A 612 -10.98 17.95 57.71
N LYS A 613 -10.54 16.69 57.86
CA LYS A 613 -9.97 16.16 59.10
C LYS A 613 -8.50 16.64 59.22
N LYS A 614 -8.08 17.11 60.40
CA LYS A 614 -6.64 17.23 60.68
C LYS A 614 -6.02 15.83 60.82
N PRO A 615 -4.77 15.61 60.40
CA PRO A 615 -4.12 14.32 60.57
C PRO A 615 -4.04 13.97 62.07
N LYS A 616 -4.69 12.87 62.45
CA LYS A 616 -4.42 12.20 63.72
C LYS A 616 -3.19 11.31 63.52
N ALA A 617 -2.33 11.23 64.52
CA ALA A 617 -1.30 10.20 64.54
C ALA A 617 -2.00 8.82 64.55
N VAL A 618 -1.76 8.03 63.51
CA VAL A 618 -2.23 6.64 63.42
C VAL A 618 -1.52 5.84 64.52
N LYS A 619 -2.26 4.99 65.22
CA LYS A 619 -1.67 3.97 66.09
C LYS A 619 -1.49 2.70 65.26
N GLU A 620 -0.33 2.08 65.37
CA GLU A 620 -0.06 0.78 64.76
C GLU A 620 -1.05 -0.27 65.28
N GLY A 621 -1.68 -1.02 64.38
CA GLY A 621 -2.48 -2.21 64.72
C GLY A 621 -3.91 -2.29 64.17
N ASP A 622 -4.46 -1.24 63.55
CA ASP A 622 -5.84 -1.24 63.03
C ASP A 622 -5.86 -1.63 61.53
N ILE A 623 -6.29 -2.86 61.22
CA ILE A 623 -6.26 -3.44 59.86
C ILE A 623 -7.65 -3.34 59.21
N SER A 624 -8.05 -2.11 58.92
CA SER A 624 -9.11 -1.80 57.95
C SER A 624 -8.85 -0.41 57.37
N VAL A 625 -7.89 -0.33 56.44
CA VAL A 625 -7.63 0.90 55.69
C VAL A 625 -8.77 1.08 54.69
N GLU A 626 -9.55 2.15 54.83
CA GLU A 626 -10.53 2.53 53.79
C GLU A 626 -9.75 2.87 52.50
N PRO A 627 -10.19 2.40 51.32
CA PRO A 627 -9.43 2.57 50.08
C PRO A 627 -9.27 4.06 49.73
N GLU A 628 -8.10 4.42 49.21
CA GLU A 628 -7.85 5.79 48.78
C GLU A 628 -8.71 6.12 47.55
N TRP A 629 -9.05 7.41 47.40
CA TRP A 629 -9.86 7.92 46.29
C TRP A 629 -9.31 7.56 44.90
N ILE A 630 -7.99 7.31 44.81
CA ILE A 630 -7.30 6.91 43.58
C ILE A 630 -7.55 5.44 43.22
N GLU A 631 -7.73 4.57 44.21
CA GLU A 631 -7.95 3.13 44.03
C GLU A 631 -9.38 2.90 43.51
N VAL A 632 -10.37 3.53 44.15
CA VAL A 632 -11.77 3.55 43.68
C VAL A 632 -11.89 4.19 42.29
N LEU A 633 -11.06 5.19 41.99
CA LEU A 633 -11.02 5.81 40.66
C LEU A 633 -10.41 4.87 39.60
N VAL A 634 -9.38 4.09 39.95
CA VAL A 634 -8.80 3.07 39.08
C VAL A 634 -9.79 1.93 38.82
N GLU A 635 -10.53 1.46 39.82
CA GLU A 635 -11.59 0.47 39.66
C GLU A 635 -12.67 0.95 38.67
N VAL A 636 -13.13 2.20 38.81
CA VAL A 636 -14.06 2.82 37.85
C VAL A 636 -13.45 2.88 36.44
N LEU A 637 -12.18 3.23 36.29
CA LEU A 637 -11.53 3.26 34.96
C LEU A 637 -11.38 1.86 34.34
N LEU A 638 -11.10 0.81 35.13
CA LEU A 638 -11.02 -0.57 34.67
C LEU A 638 -12.40 -1.11 34.28
N SER A 639 -13.44 -0.80 35.07
CA SER A 639 -14.85 -1.06 34.75
C SER A 639 -15.28 -0.37 33.44
N ILE A 640 -14.76 0.83 33.16
CA ILE A 640 -15.01 1.53 31.89
C ILE A 640 -14.24 0.90 30.71
N LEU A 641 -13.09 0.26 30.94
CA LEU A 641 -12.31 -0.42 29.91
C LEU A 641 -12.81 -1.82 29.55
N SER A 642 -13.51 -2.53 30.44
CA SER A 642 -14.05 -3.86 30.12
C SER A 642 -15.02 -3.80 28.92
N ALA A 643 -15.83 -2.74 28.86
CA ALA A 643 -16.74 -2.46 27.75
C ALA A 643 -16.05 -2.39 26.36
N GLU A 644 -16.71 -2.96 25.34
CA GLU A 644 -16.25 -2.99 23.95
C GLU A 644 -16.50 -1.63 23.25
N SER A 645 -15.80 -0.57 23.69
CA SER A 645 -15.97 0.78 23.14
C SER A 645 -14.64 1.54 22.99
N SER A 646 -14.28 1.84 21.74
CA SER A 646 -13.14 2.70 21.39
C SER A 646 -13.27 4.13 21.93
N VAL A 647 -14.51 4.59 22.12
CA VAL A 647 -14.85 5.87 22.71
C VAL A 647 -14.58 5.88 24.23
N LEU A 648 -14.97 4.83 24.95
CA LEU A 648 -14.70 4.69 26.39
C LEU A 648 -13.19 4.52 26.64
N ARG A 649 -12.50 3.71 25.83
CA ARG A 649 -11.03 3.58 25.82
C ARG A 649 -10.35 4.95 25.70
N SER A 650 -10.82 5.79 24.78
CA SER A 650 -10.31 7.16 24.58
C SER A 650 -10.52 8.07 25.79
N VAL A 651 -11.66 7.96 26.48
CA VAL A 651 -11.95 8.70 27.72
C VAL A 651 -11.06 8.26 28.86
N VAL A 652 -10.92 6.95 29.09
CA VAL A 652 -10.05 6.42 30.16
C VAL A 652 -8.60 6.85 29.97
N GLN A 653 -8.04 6.67 28.77
CA GLN A 653 -6.67 7.14 28.50
C GLN A 653 -6.52 8.67 28.68
N CYS A 654 -7.58 9.46 28.47
CA CYS A 654 -7.56 10.91 28.69
C CYS A 654 -7.50 11.23 30.18
N VAL A 655 -8.38 10.65 31.00
CA VAL A 655 -8.42 10.84 32.46
C VAL A 655 -7.16 10.29 33.14
N PHE A 656 -6.69 9.11 32.72
CA PHE A 656 -5.48 8.46 33.26
C PHE A 656 -4.24 9.35 33.11
N ARG A 657 -4.07 10.02 31.96
CA ARG A 657 -3.01 11.02 31.72
C ARG A 657 -3.05 12.24 32.66
N LEU A 658 -4.15 12.47 33.38
CA LEU A 658 -4.28 13.57 34.34
C LEU A 658 -4.00 13.15 35.79
N MET A 659 -4.14 11.86 36.11
CA MET A 659 -4.06 11.32 37.47
C MET A 659 -2.78 10.52 37.78
N TRP A 660 -1.92 10.26 36.79
CA TRP A 660 -0.73 9.41 36.93
C TRP A 660 0.18 9.74 38.14
N GLU A 661 0.33 11.03 38.48
CA GLU A 661 1.09 11.53 39.64
C GLU A 661 0.55 11.09 41.02
N TYR A 662 -0.66 10.56 41.07
CA TYR A 662 -1.33 10.14 42.31
C TYR A 662 -1.39 8.61 42.48
N LEU A 663 -0.93 7.84 41.49
CA LEU A 663 -1.01 6.37 41.52
C LEU A 663 -0.12 5.80 42.63
N THR A 664 -0.76 5.17 43.61
CA THR A 664 -0.10 4.39 44.68
C THR A 664 0.32 3.02 44.15
N PRO A 665 1.30 2.33 44.79
CA PRO A 665 1.65 0.95 44.44
C PRO A 665 0.46 -0.03 44.48
N SER A 666 -0.52 0.23 45.35
CA SER A 666 -1.79 -0.51 45.44
C SER A 666 -2.65 -0.28 44.19
N SER A 667 -2.86 0.98 43.78
CA SER A 667 -3.62 1.31 42.57
C SER A 667 -2.95 0.82 41.26
N VAL A 668 -1.61 0.79 41.20
CA VAL A 668 -0.91 0.15 40.08
C VAL A 668 -1.05 -1.38 40.16
N GLY A 669 -1.08 -1.96 41.36
CA GLY A 669 -1.44 -3.34 41.61
C GLY A 669 -2.78 -3.72 40.98
N GLN A 670 -3.84 -2.93 41.20
CA GLN A 670 -5.18 -3.15 40.62
C GLN A 670 -5.17 -3.16 39.08
N ILE A 671 -4.43 -2.24 38.45
CA ILE A 671 -4.29 -2.19 36.97
C ILE A 671 -3.60 -3.47 36.48
N VAL A 672 -2.51 -3.84 37.13
CA VAL A 672 -1.61 -4.90 36.70
C VAL A 672 -2.17 -6.30 37.00
N SER A 673 -3.00 -6.46 38.04
CA SER A 673 -3.66 -7.73 38.37
C SER A 673 -4.74 -8.13 37.36
N VAL A 674 -5.21 -7.23 36.49
CA VAL A 674 -6.13 -7.57 35.38
C VAL A 674 -5.41 -8.29 34.22
N LEU A 675 -4.10 -8.05 34.07
CA LEU A 675 -3.26 -8.74 33.09
C LEU A 675 -2.88 -10.16 33.54
N ASP A 676 -3.06 -10.46 34.82
CA ASP A 676 -2.77 -11.77 35.39
C ASP A 676 -3.70 -12.85 34.80
N PRO A 677 -3.17 -13.91 34.17
CA PRO A 677 -3.97 -14.97 33.55
C PRO A 677 -4.81 -15.76 34.55
N GLU A 678 -4.28 -15.94 35.77
CA GLU A 678 -4.82 -16.82 36.81
C GLU A 678 -5.72 -16.08 37.82
N ASN A 679 -5.92 -14.77 37.65
CA ASN A 679 -6.66 -13.96 38.62
C ASN A 679 -8.17 -13.99 38.39
N GLU A 680 -8.86 -14.71 39.28
CA GLU A 680 -10.32 -14.80 39.38
C GLU A 680 -11.01 -13.43 39.65
N SER A 681 -10.29 -12.39 40.06
CA SER A 681 -10.85 -11.05 40.30
C SER A 681 -11.14 -10.24 39.02
N ASN A 682 -11.15 -10.86 37.83
CA ASN A 682 -11.34 -10.14 36.58
C ASN A 682 -12.82 -9.73 36.39
N PRO A 683 -13.13 -8.47 36.03
CA PRO A 683 -14.50 -8.04 35.74
C PRO A 683 -15.27 -8.90 34.74
N LEU A 684 -14.57 -9.61 33.83
CA LEU A 684 -15.19 -10.45 32.80
C LEU A 684 -15.29 -11.95 33.18
N THR A 685 -14.83 -12.38 34.36
CA THR A 685 -14.93 -13.79 34.77
C THR A 685 -16.10 -14.11 35.72
N ASN A 686 -16.73 -13.09 36.33
CA ASN A 686 -17.59 -13.28 37.51
C ASN A 686 -19.08 -12.91 37.34
N GLU A 687 -19.55 -12.46 36.16
CA GLU A 687 -20.97 -12.04 35.99
C GLU A 687 -21.98 -13.22 35.83
N ASP A 688 -21.55 -14.49 35.88
CA ASP A 688 -22.35 -15.66 35.45
C ASP A 688 -22.43 -16.82 36.49
N SER A 689 -22.25 -16.55 37.79
CA SER A 689 -22.36 -17.59 38.86
C SER A 689 -23.56 -17.47 39.80
N ASP A 690 -24.22 -16.31 39.89
CA ASP A 690 -25.27 -16.02 40.89
C ASP A 690 -26.66 -15.76 40.26
N SER A 691 -27.22 -16.78 39.57
CA SER A 691 -28.66 -16.85 39.30
C SER A 691 -29.16 -18.29 39.12
N GLU A 692 -30.37 -18.57 39.62
CA GLU A 692 -31.11 -19.83 39.47
C GLU A 692 -30.48 -21.08 40.12
N ASN A 693 -30.59 -21.14 41.46
CA ASN A 693 -30.47 -22.39 42.23
C ASN A 693 -31.66 -22.57 43.20
N GLU A 694 -32.87 -22.41 42.66
CA GLU A 694 -34.12 -23.01 43.12
C GLU A 694 -34.67 -23.81 41.92
N GLY A 695 -35.29 -24.98 42.02
CA GLY A 695 -35.51 -25.88 43.16
C GLY A 695 -36.23 -27.11 42.60
N ASP A 696 -35.75 -28.32 42.90
CA ASP A 696 -36.31 -29.56 42.34
C ASP A 696 -37.65 -29.90 43.02
N ASP A 697 -38.75 -29.87 42.26
CA ASP A 697 -40.00 -30.52 42.65
C ASP A 697 -40.82 -30.95 41.41
N ASN A 698 -41.54 -32.08 41.53
CA ASN A 698 -42.20 -32.76 40.41
C ASN A 698 -43.72 -32.69 40.51
N GLU A 699 -44.43 -32.01 39.58
CA GLU A 699 -45.90 -32.16 39.49
C GLU A 699 -46.52 -32.11 38.07
N VAL A 700 -46.45 -33.26 37.39
CA VAL A 700 -47.60 -34.01 36.82
C VAL A 700 -48.85 -33.22 36.32
N LYS A 701 -48.96 -33.12 34.97
CA LYS A 701 -50.16 -33.32 34.10
C LYS A 701 -51.16 -32.19 33.70
N GLU A 702 -51.58 -32.36 32.43
CA GLU A 702 -52.94 -32.25 31.82
C GLU A 702 -53.57 -30.91 31.37
N ASN A 703 -53.63 -30.75 30.03
CA ASN A 703 -54.78 -30.38 29.19
C ASN A 703 -55.79 -29.30 29.66
N GLY A 704 -55.78 -28.14 28.98
CA GLY A 704 -56.88 -27.16 28.99
C GLY A 704 -57.03 -26.45 27.63
N LYS A 705 -58.16 -26.66 26.95
CA LYS A 705 -58.52 -26.09 25.63
C LYS A 705 -59.10 -24.66 25.74
N GLU A 706 -58.96 -23.91 24.63
CA GLU A 706 -59.91 -22.89 24.10
C GLU A 706 -60.15 -21.61 24.97
N SER A 707 -60.36 -20.41 24.41
CA SER A 707 -60.54 -19.94 23.02
C SER A 707 -60.23 -18.43 22.88
N ASP A 708 -60.00 -17.97 21.64
CA ASP A 708 -60.43 -16.74 20.93
C ASP A 708 -60.92 -15.51 21.75
N ASP A 709 -60.71 -14.23 21.40
CA ASP A 709 -60.12 -13.51 20.24
C ASP A 709 -59.83 -12.04 20.71
N GLU A 710 -59.32 -11.01 20.00
CA GLU A 710 -58.99 -10.71 18.58
C GLU A 710 -57.94 -9.56 18.55
N SER A 711 -57.10 -9.46 17.49
CA SER A 711 -56.40 -8.27 16.89
C SER A 711 -55.60 -7.26 17.77
N GLU A 712 -54.52 -6.57 17.32
CA GLU A 712 -53.97 -6.24 15.98
C GLU A 712 -52.45 -6.54 15.87
N GLU A 713 -51.90 -6.52 14.63
CA GLU A 713 -50.51 -6.85 14.29
C GLU A 713 -49.64 -5.59 14.03
N GLU A 714 -48.48 -5.46 14.68
CA GLU A 714 -47.37 -4.59 14.22
C GLU A 714 -46.04 -5.39 14.25
N GLU A 715 -45.54 -5.78 13.07
CA GLU A 715 -44.21 -6.43 12.92
C GLU A 715 -43.08 -5.37 12.90
N GLU A 716 -42.52 -5.02 14.06
CA GLU A 716 -41.22 -4.33 14.12
C GLU A 716 -40.09 -5.32 13.77
N SER A 717 -39.78 -5.40 12.48
CA SER A 717 -38.60 -6.10 11.96
C SER A 717 -37.35 -5.23 12.10
N GLU A 718 -36.78 -5.19 13.32
CA GLU A 718 -35.47 -4.57 13.57
C GLU A 718 -34.36 -5.34 12.83
N SER A 719 -34.06 -4.88 11.62
CA SER A 719 -32.88 -5.25 10.86
C SER A 719 -31.67 -4.46 11.39
N GLU A 720 -31.06 -4.95 12.47
CA GLU A 720 -29.71 -4.51 12.82
C GLU A 720 -28.74 -5.00 11.73
N GLU A 721 -28.16 -4.05 10.98
CA GLU A 721 -27.04 -4.32 10.08
C GLU A 721 -25.80 -4.61 10.94
N GLU A 722 -25.57 -5.88 11.29
CA GLU A 722 -24.25 -6.33 11.79
C GLU A 722 -23.17 -5.99 10.75
N GLU A 723 -21.99 -5.53 11.19
CA GLU A 723 -20.89 -5.22 10.27
C GLU A 723 -20.36 -6.51 9.60
N ASP A 724 -20.07 -6.47 8.29
CA ASP A 724 -19.61 -7.62 7.49
C ASP A 724 -18.24 -8.18 7.95
N ASP A 725 -18.22 -8.97 9.03
CA ASP A 725 -17.13 -9.91 9.33
C ASP A 725 -17.20 -11.07 8.29
N GLU A 726 -16.63 -10.87 7.09
CA GLU A 726 -16.40 -11.91 6.06
C GLU A 726 -15.34 -12.97 6.51
N ASP A 727 -15.50 -13.55 7.70
CA ASP A 727 -14.86 -14.82 8.09
C ASP A 727 -15.57 -15.99 7.38
N GLY A 728 -15.46 -15.98 6.05
CA GLY A 728 -15.89 -17.08 5.18
C GLY A 728 -14.94 -18.28 5.28
N ASP A 729 -15.53 -19.48 5.31
CA ASP A 729 -14.88 -20.80 5.31
C ASP A 729 -14.05 -21.15 6.57
N ASP A 730 -14.75 -21.46 7.66
CA ASP A 730 -14.31 -22.47 8.65
C ASP A 730 -15.42 -23.53 8.93
N GLU A 731 -16.34 -23.72 7.97
CA GLU A 731 -17.07 -24.99 7.86
C GLU A 731 -16.13 -26.05 7.28
N GLU A 732 -15.52 -26.87 8.15
CA GLU A 732 -14.91 -28.14 7.73
C GLU A 732 -15.87 -28.88 6.77
N MET A 733 -15.40 -29.26 5.58
CA MET A 733 -16.24 -29.93 4.58
C MET A 733 -16.72 -31.31 5.07
N ARG A 734 -17.85 -31.34 5.78
CA ARG A 734 -18.56 -32.55 6.19
C ARG A 734 -19.35 -33.10 5.03
N THR A 735 -18.61 -33.57 4.03
CA THR A 735 -19.16 -34.06 2.77
C THR A 735 -20.17 -35.19 3.02
N PRO A 736 -21.21 -35.33 2.18
CA PRO A 736 -22.10 -36.50 2.19
C PRO A 736 -21.34 -37.82 2.07
N GLU A 737 -20.12 -37.79 1.53
CA GLU A 737 -19.19 -38.89 1.43
C GLU A 737 -18.68 -39.41 2.78
N GLN A 738 -18.49 -38.56 3.80
CA GLN A 738 -18.16 -39.01 5.16
C GLN A 738 -19.33 -39.79 5.78
N LEU A 739 -20.57 -39.31 5.59
CA LEU A 739 -21.78 -40.02 6.03
C LEU A 739 -21.93 -41.35 5.29
N ARG A 740 -21.71 -41.37 3.96
CA ARG A 740 -21.67 -42.59 3.14
C ARG A 740 -20.65 -43.59 3.66
N LEU A 741 -19.43 -43.15 3.96
CA LEU A 741 -18.35 -44.02 4.47
C LEU A 741 -18.68 -44.58 5.87
N ALA A 742 -19.28 -43.77 6.74
CA ALA A 742 -19.72 -44.22 8.07
C ALA A 742 -20.82 -45.28 7.98
N VAL A 743 -21.84 -45.07 7.14
CA VAL A 743 -22.91 -46.03 6.89
C VAL A 743 -22.37 -47.32 6.26
N GLN A 744 -21.53 -47.23 5.23
CA GLN A 744 -20.91 -48.41 4.59
C GLN A 744 -20.05 -49.22 5.59
N LYS A 745 -19.31 -48.53 6.48
CA LYS A 745 -18.50 -49.16 7.52
C LYS A 745 -19.34 -49.82 8.62
N ALA A 746 -20.54 -49.31 8.90
CA ALA A 746 -21.48 -49.90 9.85
C ALA A 746 -22.25 -51.10 9.26
N LEU A 747 -22.55 -51.07 7.95
CA LEU A 747 -23.18 -52.17 7.20
C LEU A 747 -22.30 -53.41 7.04
N GLY A 748 -20.98 -53.25 7.00
CA GLY A 748 -20.03 -54.35 6.90
C GLY A 748 -20.29 -55.24 5.67
N SER A 749 -20.44 -56.55 5.88
CA SER A 749 -20.66 -57.53 4.80
C SER A 749 -22.05 -57.49 4.14
N ALA A 750 -22.96 -56.62 4.60
CA ALA A 750 -24.24 -56.39 3.94
C ALA A 750 -24.18 -55.31 2.83
N ALA A 751 -23.06 -54.58 2.71
CA ALA A 751 -22.86 -53.62 1.63
C ALA A 751 -22.44 -54.34 0.33
N LEU A 752 -23.31 -54.32 -0.69
CA LEU A 752 -23.02 -54.88 -2.02
C LEU A 752 -21.95 -54.05 -2.77
N GLU A 753 -21.12 -54.72 -3.57
CA GLU A 753 -19.94 -54.12 -4.21
C GLU A 753 -20.23 -53.28 -5.49
N SER A 754 -21.49 -52.91 -5.79
CA SER A 754 -21.81 -52.07 -6.96
C SER A 754 -23.10 -51.24 -6.84
N ASP A 755 -23.02 -49.96 -7.21
CA ASP A 755 -24.05 -48.90 -7.09
C ASP A 755 -25.30 -49.07 -8.00
N ALA A 756 -25.69 -50.28 -8.41
CA ALA A 756 -26.64 -50.50 -9.52
C ALA A 756 -27.85 -51.42 -9.23
N GLU A 757 -27.95 -52.02 -8.04
CA GLU A 757 -29.09 -52.89 -7.67
C GLU A 757 -29.87 -52.31 -6.48
N SER A 758 -31.19 -52.14 -6.65
CA SER A 758 -32.09 -51.69 -5.59
C SER A 758 -32.52 -52.87 -4.72
N VAL A 759 -32.20 -52.81 -3.42
CA VAL A 759 -32.62 -53.83 -2.44
C VAL A 759 -34.14 -53.82 -2.31
N ASP A 760 -34.76 -54.99 -2.47
CA ASP A 760 -36.21 -55.19 -2.31
C ASP A 760 -36.52 -55.37 -0.82
N ALA A 761 -37.29 -54.44 -0.23
CA ALA A 761 -37.43 -54.33 1.23
C ALA A 761 -38.17 -55.52 1.86
N ASP A 762 -39.03 -56.20 1.09
CA ASP A 762 -39.79 -57.38 1.53
C ASP A 762 -38.91 -58.65 1.71
N MET A 763 -37.60 -58.57 1.41
CA MET A 763 -36.65 -59.69 1.48
C MET A 763 -35.62 -59.59 2.62
N ILE A 764 -35.69 -58.54 3.45
CA ILE A 764 -34.87 -58.38 4.67
C ILE A 764 -35.63 -59.00 5.85
N ASP A 765 -34.97 -59.81 6.70
CA ASP A 765 -35.64 -60.36 7.89
C ASP A 765 -35.71 -59.36 9.06
N GLU A 766 -36.62 -59.58 10.02
CA GLU A 766 -36.83 -58.68 11.17
C GLU A 766 -35.58 -58.51 12.07
N GLU A 767 -34.61 -59.42 12.02
CA GLU A 767 -33.40 -59.40 12.86
C GLU A 767 -32.21 -58.73 12.14
N GLU A 768 -32.15 -58.77 10.81
CA GLU A 768 -31.26 -57.94 9.99
C GLU A 768 -31.76 -56.50 9.86
N GLY A 769 -33.06 -56.28 9.60
CA GLY A 769 -33.65 -54.95 9.53
C GLY A 769 -33.51 -54.16 10.82
N LYS A 770 -33.58 -54.84 11.97
CA LYS A 770 -33.36 -54.21 13.28
C LYS A 770 -31.90 -53.83 13.54
N LYS A 771 -30.93 -54.61 13.06
CA LYS A 771 -29.50 -54.24 13.10
C LYS A 771 -29.20 -53.05 12.19
N LEU A 772 -29.87 -52.97 11.04
CA LEU A 772 -29.77 -51.83 10.13
C LEU A 772 -30.24 -50.54 10.82
N ASP A 773 -31.39 -50.56 11.48
CA ASP A 773 -31.90 -49.43 12.27
C ASP A 773 -30.98 -49.07 13.45
N GLU A 774 -30.45 -50.05 14.20
CA GLU A 774 -29.50 -49.78 15.29
C GLU A 774 -28.18 -49.15 14.78
N ALA A 775 -27.65 -49.64 13.65
CA ALA A 775 -26.45 -49.11 13.00
C ALA A 775 -26.66 -47.67 12.46
N LEU A 776 -27.80 -47.40 11.82
CA LEU A 776 -28.17 -46.06 11.36
C LEU A 776 -28.39 -45.11 12.55
N ALA A 777 -29.09 -45.54 13.60
CA ALA A 777 -29.31 -44.75 14.80
C ALA A 777 -28.01 -44.40 15.54
N GLU A 778 -27.01 -45.29 15.56
CA GLU A 778 -25.69 -45.02 16.12
C GLU A 778 -24.89 -44.03 15.25
N ALA A 779 -24.92 -44.16 13.92
CA ALA A 779 -24.32 -43.19 13.00
C ALA A 779 -24.94 -41.78 13.15
N PHE A 780 -26.28 -41.69 13.20
CA PHE A 780 -26.98 -40.42 13.44
C PHE A 780 -26.73 -39.86 14.85
N LYS A 781 -26.54 -40.70 15.87
CA LYS A 781 -26.11 -40.27 17.22
C LYS A 781 -24.75 -39.58 17.19
N GLN A 782 -23.76 -40.16 16.49
CA GLN A 782 -22.43 -39.55 16.34
C GLN A 782 -22.54 -38.21 15.61
N PHE A 783 -23.39 -38.12 14.58
CA PHE A 783 -23.69 -36.87 13.88
C PHE A 783 -24.36 -35.80 14.78
N HIS A 784 -25.21 -36.21 15.72
CA HIS A 784 -25.97 -35.30 16.60
C HIS A 784 -25.28 -34.90 17.92
N GLN A 785 -24.10 -35.46 18.24
CA GLN A 785 -23.33 -35.06 19.43
C GLN A 785 -22.71 -33.64 19.31
N GLY A 786 -22.84 -32.96 18.17
CA GLY A 786 -22.39 -31.58 17.94
C GLY A 786 -23.06 -30.46 18.75
N LYS A 787 -23.93 -30.76 19.73
CA LYS A 787 -24.64 -29.75 20.54
C LYS A 787 -23.75 -28.94 21.52
N GLY A 788 -22.43 -29.09 21.48
CA GLY A 788 -21.47 -28.20 22.17
C GLY A 788 -21.38 -26.77 21.60
N GLY A 789 -21.88 -26.52 20.38
CA GLY A 789 -21.66 -25.27 19.64
C GLY A 789 -22.00 -23.97 20.37
N LYS A 790 -23.11 -23.90 21.12
CA LYS A 790 -23.48 -22.68 21.87
C LYS A 790 -22.54 -22.36 23.04
N LYS A 791 -22.04 -23.36 23.77
CA LYS A 791 -21.02 -23.12 24.81
C LYS A 791 -19.68 -22.71 24.19
N SER A 792 -19.23 -23.42 23.15
CA SER A 792 -17.98 -23.10 22.44
C SER A 792 -17.99 -21.69 21.82
N LYS A 793 -19.08 -21.26 21.16
CA LYS A 793 -19.15 -19.92 20.56
C LYS A 793 -19.21 -18.80 21.62
N LYS A 794 -19.85 -19.03 22.78
CA LYS A 794 -19.79 -18.09 23.91
C LYS A 794 -18.37 -18.03 24.49
N GLU A 795 -17.78 -19.17 24.85
CA GLU A 795 -16.43 -19.26 25.42
C GLU A 795 -15.35 -18.63 24.51
N ARG A 796 -15.47 -18.78 23.19
CA ARG A 796 -14.62 -18.08 22.21
C ARG A 796 -14.83 -16.55 22.22
N LYS A 797 -16.07 -16.06 22.32
CA LYS A 797 -16.36 -14.62 22.42
C LYS A 797 -15.82 -14.03 23.72
N ASP A 798 -16.05 -14.70 24.84
CA ASP A 798 -15.60 -14.26 26.17
C ASP A 798 -14.06 -14.19 26.23
N LYS A 799 -13.36 -15.17 25.62
CA LYS A 799 -11.89 -15.13 25.45
C LYS A 799 -11.41 -13.98 24.55
N LYS A 800 -12.10 -13.65 23.46
CA LYS A 800 -11.80 -12.48 22.60
C LYS A 800 -11.95 -11.17 23.39
N ALA A 801 -13.07 -10.99 24.09
CA ALA A 801 -13.34 -9.82 24.92
C ALA A 801 -12.31 -9.64 26.05
N LEU A 802 -11.92 -10.74 26.71
CA LEU A 802 -10.88 -10.74 27.76
C LEU A 802 -9.50 -10.34 27.20
N SER A 803 -9.14 -10.80 26.00
CA SER A 803 -7.91 -10.40 25.31
C SER A 803 -7.93 -8.91 24.96
N ASP A 804 -9.01 -8.43 24.34
CA ASP A 804 -9.17 -7.02 23.98
C ASP A 804 -9.19 -6.11 25.22
N PHE A 805 -9.74 -6.57 26.35
CA PHE A 805 -9.67 -5.87 27.63
C PHE A 805 -8.23 -5.77 28.16
N ARG A 806 -7.46 -6.86 28.16
CA ARG A 806 -6.03 -6.85 28.55
C ARG A 806 -5.21 -5.91 27.65
N ILE A 807 -5.49 -5.86 26.34
CA ILE A 807 -4.86 -4.91 25.41
C ILE A 807 -5.18 -3.44 25.79
N LYS A 808 -6.43 -3.12 26.13
CA LYS A 808 -6.79 -1.77 26.62
C LYS A 808 -6.10 -1.40 27.94
N VAL A 809 -5.81 -2.37 28.81
CA VAL A 809 -5.11 -2.16 30.07
C VAL A 809 -3.61 -1.94 29.86
N LEU A 810 -2.99 -2.63 28.89
CA LEU A 810 -1.60 -2.38 28.48
C LEU A 810 -1.39 -0.93 28.00
N ASP A 811 -2.36 -0.31 27.31
CA ASP A 811 -2.30 1.13 26.97
C ASP A 811 -2.02 2.02 28.20
N LEU A 812 -2.58 1.68 29.36
CA LEU A 812 -2.43 2.48 30.58
C LEU A 812 -1.02 2.33 31.15
N ILE A 813 -0.44 1.13 31.06
CA ILE A 813 0.94 0.88 31.45
C ILE A 813 1.90 1.63 30.53
N ASP A 814 1.70 1.60 29.21
CA ASP A 814 2.49 2.40 28.26
C ASP A 814 2.40 3.90 28.56
N ILE A 815 1.18 4.42 28.79
CA ILE A 815 0.95 5.83 29.17
C ILE A 815 1.65 6.19 30.49
N TYR A 816 1.71 5.26 31.45
CA TYR A 816 2.39 5.45 32.73
C TYR A 816 3.92 5.44 32.56
N LEU A 817 4.46 4.49 31.79
CA LEU A 817 5.89 4.37 31.48
C LEU A 817 6.42 5.60 30.69
N GLU A 818 5.61 6.19 29.81
CA GLU A 818 5.92 7.49 29.17
C GLU A 818 6.09 8.67 30.17
N LYS A 819 5.90 8.49 31.48
CA LYS A 819 5.97 9.56 32.51
C LYS A 819 7.12 9.39 33.51
N ASP A 820 8.04 8.45 33.27
CA ASP A 820 9.19 8.14 34.12
C ASP A 820 8.77 7.79 35.58
N PRO A 821 7.95 6.73 35.78
CA PRO A 821 7.43 6.36 37.09
C PRO A 821 8.49 5.72 38.00
N SER A 822 8.21 5.63 39.30
CA SER A 822 9.23 5.25 40.28
C SER A 822 9.68 3.79 40.13
N MET A 823 11.00 3.57 40.25
CA MET A 823 11.66 2.30 39.96
C MET A 823 11.13 1.12 40.81
N ASP A 824 10.67 1.39 42.03
CA ASP A 824 10.04 0.40 42.91
C ASP A 824 8.70 -0.12 42.34
N ILE A 825 7.89 0.78 41.79
CA ILE A 825 6.65 0.42 41.08
C ILE A 825 6.98 -0.32 39.78
N CYS A 826 7.96 0.16 39.00
CA CYS A 826 8.43 -0.51 37.78
C CYS A 826 8.87 -1.96 38.05
N LEU A 827 9.64 -2.20 39.11
CA LEU A 827 10.05 -3.55 39.53
C LEU A 827 8.85 -4.43 39.94
N GLY A 828 7.84 -3.84 40.59
CA GLY A 828 6.58 -4.53 40.92
C GLY A 828 5.79 -5.00 39.68
N MET A 829 5.83 -4.23 38.59
CA MET A 829 5.13 -4.59 37.35
C MET A 829 5.77 -5.77 36.59
N ILE A 830 7.05 -6.08 36.81
CA ILE A 830 7.77 -7.11 36.04
C ILE A 830 7.14 -8.50 36.18
N ALA A 831 6.82 -8.94 37.41
CA ALA A 831 6.38 -10.32 37.64
C ALA A 831 4.99 -10.63 37.05
N PRO A 832 3.96 -9.75 37.15
CA PRO A 832 2.69 -9.97 36.45
C PRO A 832 2.80 -9.82 34.92
N LEU A 833 3.59 -8.85 34.41
CA LEU A 833 3.82 -8.73 32.97
C LEU A 833 4.54 -9.96 32.39
N THR A 834 5.46 -10.57 33.14
CA THR A 834 6.12 -11.82 32.76
C THR A 834 5.11 -12.98 32.71
N ARG A 835 4.20 -13.11 33.67
CA ARG A 835 3.16 -14.16 33.66
C ARG A 835 2.12 -13.95 32.55
N CYS A 836 1.74 -12.71 32.26
CA CYS A 836 0.93 -12.37 31.09
C CYS A 836 1.63 -12.79 29.78
N LEU A 837 2.94 -12.53 29.66
CA LEU A 837 3.75 -12.96 28.51
C LEU A 837 3.85 -14.50 28.41
N GLU A 838 4.06 -15.20 29.53
CA GLU A 838 4.10 -16.67 29.58
C GLU A 838 2.77 -17.28 29.11
N PHE A 839 1.62 -16.70 29.46
CA PHE A 839 0.31 -17.12 28.97
C PHE A 839 0.11 -16.82 27.48
N CYS A 840 0.51 -15.63 27.01
CA CYS A 840 0.49 -15.28 25.58
C CYS A 840 1.43 -16.13 24.70
N ILE A 841 2.28 -16.96 25.32
CA ILE A 841 3.15 -17.96 24.68
C ILE A 841 2.55 -19.40 24.78
N GLN A 842 1.56 -19.63 25.66
CA GLN A 842 0.95 -20.95 25.92
C GLN A 842 -0.31 -21.25 25.10
N ASP A 843 -1.11 -20.25 24.72
CA ASP A 843 -2.19 -20.42 23.73
C ASP A 843 -1.63 -20.88 22.37
N GLU A 844 -2.47 -21.43 21.47
CA GLU A 844 -2.01 -22.13 20.24
C GLU A 844 -0.86 -21.38 19.56
N PRO A 845 0.38 -21.93 19.57
CA PRO A 845 1.57 -21.10 19.59
C PRO A 845 1.59 -20.16 18.39
N GLN A 846 1.96 -18.89 18.62
CA GLN A 846 1.75 -17.79 17.66
C GLN A 846 2.27 -18.09 16.25
N SER A 847 3.33 -18.89 16.16
CA SER A 847 3.81 -19.53 14.93
C SER A 847 2.73 -20.24 14.12
N SER A 848 1.95 -21.15 14.74
CA SER A 848 0.87 -21.91 14.10
C SER A 848 -0.27 -21.01 13.61
N LEU A 849 -0.72 -20.07 14.43
CA LEU A 849 -1.78 -19.12 14.04
C LEU A 849 -1.34 -18.26 12.85
N LEU A 850 -0.10 -17.75 12.88
CA LEU A 850 0.47 -16.99 11.77
C LEU A 850 0.67 -17.84 10.52
N LEU A 851 1.08 -19.11 10.65
CA LEU A 851 1.25 -20.03 9.52
C LEU A 851 -0.08 -20.43 8.90
N LYS A 852 -1.11 -20.75 9.70
CA LYS A 852 -2.49 -20.96 9.21
C LYS A 852 -2.97 -19.75 8.40
N LYS A 853 -2.78 -18.53 8.92
CA LYS A 853 -3.16 -17.30 8.21
C LYS A 853 -2.39 -17.10 6.91
N GLN A 854 -1.07 -17.32 6.88
CA GLN A 854 -0.27 -17.20 5.66
C GLN A 854 -0.61 -18.30 4.63
N LEU A 855 -1.02 -19.50 5.07
CA LEU A 855 -1.47 -20.59 4.20
C LEU A 855 -2.83 -20.26 3.57
N ALA A 856 -3.79 -19.78 4.37
CA ALA A 856 -5.09 -19.34 3.87
C ALA A 856 -4.97 -18.20 2.86
N GLU A 857 -4.11 -17.21 3.12
CA GLU A 857 -3.84 -16.11 2.19
C GLU A 857 -3.26 -16.61 0.86
N LEU A 858 -2.26 -17.52 0.88
CA LEU A 858 -1.68 -18.08 -0.34
C LEU A 858 -2.62 -19.01 -1.11
N ASN A 859 -3.56 -19.69 -0.43
CA ASN A 859 -4.60 -20.48 -1.07
C ASN A 859 -5.68 -19.59 -1.73
N LYS A 860 -6.04 -18.46 -1.10
CA LYS A 860 -7.04 -17.50 -1.59
C LYS A 860 -6.49 -16.60 -2.70
N ASN A 861 -5.23 -16.20 -2.58
CA ASN A 861 -4.51 -15.29 -3.48
C ASN A 861 -3.15 -15.91 -3.90
N PRO A 862 -3.14 -16.94 -4.77
CA PRO A 862 -1.92 -17.61 -5.20
C PRO A 862 -1.01 -16.67 -6.02
N VAL A 863 0.29 -16.71 -5.71
CA VAL A 863 1.32 -15.82 -6.29
C VAL A 863 2.04 -16.51 -7.45
N GLU A 864 2.20 -15.81 -8.58
CA GLU A 864 2.87 -16.38 -9.76
C GLU A 864 4.34 -16.74 -9.50
N GLY A 865 4.79 -17.86 -10.07
CA GLY A 865 6.17 -18.35 -9.99
C GLY A 865 6.42 -19.41 -8.91
N PHE A 866 5.51 -19.62 -7.97
CA PHE A 866 5.57 -20.76 -7.05
C PHE A 866 4.19 -21.29 -6.66
N SER A 867 4.16 -22.47 -6.05
CA SER A 867 3.04 -22.98 -5.27
C SER A 867 3.57 -23.48 -3.93
N ALA A 868 2.82 -23.28 -2.84
CA ALA A 868 3.22 -23.63 -1.49
C ALA A 868 2.03 -24.24 -0.72
N GLY A 869 2.27 -25.32 0.03
CA GLY A 869 1.27 -26.04 0.81
C GLY A 869 1.91 -26.88 1.91
N LEU A 870 1.15 -27.74 2.58
CA LEU A 870 1.67 -28.62 3.63
C LEU A 870 2.20 -29.96 3.08
N ILE A 871 3.19 -30.54 3.76
CA ILE A 871 3.66 -31.91 3.51
C ILE A 871 2.70 -32.94 4.12
N ASP A 872 2.08 -32.57 5.24
CA ASP A 872 1.09 -33.32 6.01
C ASP A 872 0.19 -32.28 6.69
N ASP A 873 -1.12 -32.37 6.50
CA ASP A 873 -2.09 -31.41 7.07
C ASP A 873 -2.04 -31.37 8.61
N ASN A 874 -1.47 -32.42 9.23
CA ASN A 874 -1.26 -32.52 10.68
C ASN A 874 0.00 -31.79 11.18
N ASP A 875 0.92 -31.32 10.31
CA ASP A 875 2.12 -30.56 10.70
C ASP A 875 2.27 -29.24 9.90
N ILE A 876 1.51 -28.23 10.33
CA ILE A 876 1.55 -26.82 9.88
C ILE A 876 2.96 -26.18 9.86
N TYR A 877 3.98 -26.83 10.46
CA TYR A 877 5.39 -26.37 10.47
C TYR A 877 6.24 -26.95 9.33
N ARG A 878 5.68 -27.80 8.47
CA ARG A 878 6.37 -28.45 7.34
C ARG A 878 5.66 -28.22 6.03
N TRP A 879 6.20 -27.31 5.25
CA TRP A 879 5.61 -26.89 4.00
C TRP A 879 6.40 -27.47 2.81
N GLU A 880 5.67 -27.86 1.79
CA GLU A 880 6.19 -28.17 0.47
C GLU A 880 6.03 -26.94 -0.43
N VAL A 881 7.05 -26.63 -1.24
CA VAL A 881 7.02 -25.54 -2.20
C VAL A 881 7.54 -26.03 -3.54
N LEU A 882 6.81 -25.76 -4.62
CA LEU A 882 7.27 -25.94 -5.99
C LEU A 882 7.58 -24.57 -6.60
N ILE A 883 8.85 -24.30 -6.89
CA ILE A 883 9.29 -23.05 -7.52
C ILE A 883 9.49 -23.27 -9.02
N ILE A 884 8.84 -22.45 -9.83
CA ILE A 884 9.05 -22.40 -11.28
C ILE A 884 10.32 -21.57 -11.54
N GLY A 885 11.25 -22.14 -12.29
CA GLY A 885 12.50 -21.49 -12.67
C GLY A 885 12.22 -20.17 -13.41
N PRO A 886 12.70 -19.01 -12.93
CA PRO A 886 12.23 -17.72 -13.43
C PRO A 886 12.65 -17.45 -14.89
N PRO A 887 11.86 -16.67 -15.67
CA PRO A 887 12.18 -16.32 -17.05
C PRO A 887 13.49 -15.53 -17.17
N ASP A 888 14.16 -15.65 -18.31
CA ASP A 888 15.45 -15.03 -18.64
C ASP A 888 16.64 -15.49 -17.75
N THR A 889 16.43 -16.50 -16.87
CA THR A 889 17.47 -17.06 -16.01
C THR A 889 18.10 -18.33 -16.58
N LEU A 890 19.13 -18.88 -15.90
CA LEU A 890 19.63 -20.22 -16.23
C LEU A 890 18.71 -21.36 -15.79
N TYR A 891 17.74 -21.07 -14.90
CA TYR A 891 16.82 -22.04 -14.30
C TYR A 891 15.47 -22.11 -15.03
N GLU A 892 15.23 -21.21 -16.00
CA GLU A 892 13.99 -21.04 -16.75
C GLU A 892 13.33 -22.37 -17.14
N GLY A 893 12.04 -22.51 -16.78
CA GLY A 893 11.23 -23.69 -17.10
C GLY A 893 11.54 -24.95 -16.28
N GLY A 894 12.46 -24.90 -15.31
CA GLY A 894 12.62 -25.96 -14.32
C GLY A 894 11.55 -25.91 -13.22
N PHE A 895 11.31 -27.05 -12.56
CA PHE A 895 10.30 -27.22 -11.51
C PHE A 895 10.96 -27.69 -10.22
N PHE A 896 11.39 -26.74 -9.39
CA PHE A 896 12.26 -27.00 -8.25
C PHE A 896 11.45 -27.15 -6.96
N LYS A 897 11.23 -28.41 -6.56
CA LYS A 897 10.61 -28.78 -5.29
C LYS A 897 11.56 -28.53 -4.13
N ALA A 898 11.05 -27.90 -3.09
CA ALA A 898 11.74 -27.58 -1.85
C ALA A 898 10.81 -27.76 -0.64
N HIS A 899 11.39 -27.90 0.55
CA HIS A 899 10.66 -27.86 1.81
C HIS A 899 11.02 -26.60 2.60
N LEU A 900 10.04 -25.99 3.27
CA LEU A 900 10.24 -25.05 4.37
C LEU A 900 9.94 -25.76 5.70
N HIS A 901 10.87 -25.68 6.64
CA HIS A 901 10.69 -26.16 8.01
C HIS A 901 10.72 -24.96 8.97
N PHE A 902 9.59 -24.67 9.62
CA PHE A 902 9.45 -23.54 10.53
C PHE A 902 9.88 -23.91 11.96
N PRO A 903 10.63 -23.04 12.68
CA PRO A 903 10.85 -23.21 14.11
C PRO A 903 9.54 -23.04 14.90
N LYS A 904 9.49 -23.54 16.13
CA LYS A 904 8.37 -23.24 17.05
C LYS A 904 8.39 -21.78 17.51
N GLU A 905 9.55 -21.14 17.38
CA GLU A 905 9.78 -19.72 17.66
C GLU A 905 9.51 -18.80 16.45
N TYR A 906 8.81 -19.25 15.41
CA TYR A 906 8.39 -18.39 14.28
C TYR A 906 7.32 -17.37 14.76
N PRO A 907 7.35 -16.08 14.33
CA PRO A 907 8.27 -15.45 13.39
C PRO A 907 9.47 -14.76 14.06
N LEU A 908 9.84 -15.07 15.31
CA LEU A 908 11.03 -14.50 15.93
C LEU A 908 12.33 -15.04 15.31
N ARG A 909 12.29 -16.26 14.75
CA ARG A 909 13.41 -16.92 14.04
C ARG A 909 12.98 -17.38 12.65
N PRO A 910 13.88 -17.37 11.65
CA PRO A 910 13.55 -17.74 10.28
C PRO A 910 13.26 -19.24 10.12
N PRO A 911 12.44 -19.64 9.15
CA PRO A 911 12.38 -21.03 8.69
C PRO A 911 13.69 -21.46 8.03
N ARG A 912 13.91 -22.77 7.95
CA ARG A 912 14.95 -23.35 7.10
C ARG A 912 14.34 -23.82 5.79
N MET A 913 14.91 -23.34 4.67
CA MET A 913 14.52 -23.78 3.34
C MET A 913 15.54 -24.76 2.76
N LYS A 914 15.05 -25.83 2.13
CA LYS A 914 15.87 -26.88 1.53
C LYS A 914 15.28 -27.36 0.20
N PHE A 915 16.02 -27.27 -0.89
CA PHE A 915 15.65 -27.91 -2.15
C PHE A 915 15.75 -29.43 -2.06
N VAL A 916 14.72 -30.10 -2.57
CA VAL A 916 14.63 -31.56 -2.74
C VAL A 916 15.06 -31.95 -4.15
N THR A 917 14.65 -31.15 -5.14
CA THR A 917 15.14 -31.26 -6.53
C THR A 917 16.64 -30.92 -6.60
N GLU A 918 17.40 -31.71 -7.36
CA GLU A 918 18.84 -31.49 -7.55
C GLU A 918 19.13 -30.18 -8.29
N ILE A 919 19.65 -29.18 -7.57
CA ILE A 919 19.95 -27.83 -8.09
C ILE A 919 21.43 -27.47 -7.91
N TRP A 920 21.99 -26.69 -8.84
CA TRP A 920 23.41 -26.31 -8.84
C TRP A 920 23.57 -24.78 -8.79
N HIS A 921 23.71 -24.22 -7.58
CA HIS A 921 23.64 -22.77 -7.33
C HIS A 921 24.69 -22.30 -6.30
N PRO A 922 25.31 -21.11 -6.43
CA PRO A 922 26.29 -20.57 -5.45
C PRO A 922 25.80 -20.50 -4.00
N ASN A 923 24.55 -20.07 -3.78
CA ASN A 923 23.93 -19.88 -2.46
C ASN A 923 23.09 -21.08 -1.97
N ILE A 924 23.20 -22.25 -2.61
CA ILE A 924 22.52 -23.48 -2.17
C ILE A 924 23.58 -24.54 -1.91
N GLU A 925 23.63 -25.06 -0.68
CA GLU A 925 24.55 -26.12 -0.29
C GLU A 925 24.37 -27.41 -1.11
N LYS A 926 25.40 -28.25 -1.14
CA LYS A 926 25.36 -29.57 -1.82
C LYS A 926 24.35 -30.55 -1.21
N ASN A 927 23.81 -30.23 -0.04
CA ASN A 927 22.75 -30.98 0.63
C ASN A 927 21.34 -30.46 0.30
N GLY A 928 21.20 -29.35 -0.44
CA GLY A 928 19.95 -28.66 -0.78
C GLY A 928 19.61 -27.43 0.08
N ASP A 929 20.29 -27.17 1.19
CA ASP A 929 19.95 -26.09 2.13
C ASP A 929 20.28 -24.71 1.53
N VAL A 930 19.36 -23.74 1.70
CA VAL A 930 19.45 -22.39 1.08
C VAL A 930 20.06 -21.39 2.07
N CYS A 931 21.06 -20.63 1.63
CA CYS A 931 21.79 -19.65 2.44
C CYS A 931 21.69 -18.25 1.81
N ILE A 932 20.72 -17.46 2.29
CA ILE A 932 20.47 -16.08 1.89
C ILE A 932 20.13 -15.25 3.12
N SER A 933 20.42 -13.95 3.10
CA SER A 933 20.38 -13.07 4.26
C SER A 933 19.04 -13.08 5.00
N ILE A 934 17.92 -13.08 4.28
CA ILE A 934 16.56 -13.16 4.86
C ILE A 934 16.33 -14.43 5.70
N LEU A 935 17.10 -15.51 5.50
CA LEU A 935 17.03 -16.74 6.31
C LEU A 935 18.11 -16.81 7.41
N HIS A 936 18.91 -15.76 7.61
CA HIS A 936 19.88 -15.66 8.71
C HIS A 936 19.22 -15.09 9.98
N GLU A 937 19.69 -15.53 11.15
CA GLU A 937 19.19 -15.10 12.46
C GLU A 937 19.18 -13.56 12.61
N PRO A 938 18.20 -12.98 13.31
CA PRO A 938 18.08 -11.53 13.47
C PRO A 938 19.26 -10.92 14.25
N GLY A 939 19.56 -9.66 13.96
CA GLY A 939 20.63 -8.88 14.59
C GLY A 939 21.91 -8.76 13.75
N ASP A 940 22.89 -8.03 14.29
CA ASP A 940 24.11 -7.65 13.59
C ASP A 940 24.96 -8.85 13.13
N ASP A 941 25.60 -8.71 11.97
CA ASP A 941 26.50 -9.73 11.47
C ASP A 941 27.83 -9.76 12.23
N LYS A 942 28.23 -10.96 12.67
CA LYS A 942 29.52 -11.21 13.34
C LYS A 942 30.72 -10.94 12.42
N TRP A 943 30.49 -10.92 11.11
CA TRP A 943 31.52 -10.68 10.09
C TRP A 943 31.35 -9.34 9.37
N GLY A 944 30.24 -8.61 9.61
CA GLY A 944 29.97 -7.28 9.07
C GLY A 944 29.58 -7.22 7.58
N TYR A 945 29.20 -8.34 6.95
CA TYR A 945 28.80 -8.36 5.52
C TYR A 945 27.35 -7.94 5.29
N GLU A 946 26.46 -8.21 6.24
CA GLU A 946 25.02 -7.99 6.13
C GLU A 946 24.54 -6.95 7.14
N LYS A 947 23.61 -6.05 6.76
CA LYS A 947 22.93 -5.19 7.73
C LYS A 947 21.85 -5.98 8.46
N ALA A 948 21.56 -5.62 9.71
CA ALA A 948 20.42 -6.17 10.45
C ALA A 948 19.06 -5.97 9.74
N SER A 949 18.94 -4.98 8.85
CA SER A 949 17.76 -4.74 8.00
C SER A 949 17.67 -5.61 6.74
N GLU A 950 18.70 -6.39 6.43
CA GLU A 950 18.79 -7.30 5.28
C GLU A 950 18.60 -8.77 5.71
N ARG A 951 18.43 -8.99 7.02
CA ARG A 951 18.29 -10.30 7.68
C ARG A 951 16.84 -10.62 8.04
N TRP A 952 16.62 -11.78 8.67
CA TRP A 952 15.29 -12.12 9.17
C TRP A 952 14.73 -11.03 10.11
N LEU A 953 13.49 -10.65 9.84
CA LEU A 953 12.68 -9.75 10.63
C LEU A 953 11.29 -10.40 10.82
N PRO A 954 10.62 -10.29 11.98
CA PRO A 954 9.30 -10.90 12.22
C PRO A 954 8.15 -10.44 11.31
N VAL A 955 8.39 -9.49 10.41
CA VAL A 955 7.44 -9.00 9.39
C VAL A 955 7.50 -9.78 8.08
N HIS A 956 8.47 -10.68 7.91
CA HIS A 956 8.61 -11.50 6.71
C HIS A 956 7.62 -12.67 6.70
N THR A 957 7.12 -12.98 5.51
CA THR A 957 6.15 -14.05 5.23
C THR A 957 6.77 -15.12 4.32
N VAL A 958 6.10 -16.27 4.19
CA VAL A 958 6.44 -17.31 3.21
C VAL A 958 6.61 -16.73 1.80
N GLU A 959 5.67 -15.88 1.37
CA GLU A 959 5.75 -15.15 0.09
C GLU A 959 7.06 -14.35 -0.04
N THR A 960 7.41 -13.52 0.95
CA THR A 960 8.64 -12.69 0.86
C THR A 960 9.93 -13.51 0.81
N ILE A 961 9.95 -14.68 1.46
CA ILE A 961 11.06 -15.63 1.35
C ILE A 961 11.15 -16.16 -0.08
N LEU A 962 10.03 -16.62 -0.64
CA LEU A 962 10.01 -17.25 -1.97
C LEU A 962 10.28 -16.25 -3.10
N ILE A 963 9.83 -15.00 -2.98
CA ILE A 963 10.24 -13.89 -3.85
C ILE A 963 11.76 -13.65 -3.76
N SER A 964 12.35 -13.68 -2.56
CA SER A 964 13.80 -13.54 -2.38
C SER A 964 14.58 -14.70 -3.02
N VAL A 965 14.05 -15.93 -2.95
CA VAL A 965 14.64 -17.13 -3.58
C VAL A 965 14.53 -17.07 -5.11
N ILE A 966 13.40 -16.61 -5.65
CA ILE A 966 13.21 -16.32 -7.07
C ILE A 966 14.23 -15.28 -7.57
N SER A 967 14.45 -14.20 -6.81
CA SER A 967 15.47 -13.19 -7.11
C SER A 967 16.90 -13.77 -7.04
N MET A 968 17.18 -14.62 -6.05
CA MET A 968 18.47 -15.30 -5.89
C MET A 968 18.78 -16.20 -7.10
N LEU A 969 17.80 -16.95 -7.62
CA LEU A 969 17.98 -17.77 -8.84
C LEU A 969 18.28 -16.93 -10.10
N ALA A 970 17.82 -15.68 -10.14
CA ALA A 970 18.12 -14.74 -11.23
C ALA A 970 19.51 -14.09 -11.10
N ASP A 971 19.92 -13.72 -9.89
CA ASP A 971 21.22 -13.10 -9.60
C ASP A 971 21.88 -13.69 -8.34
N PRO A 972 22.71 -14.74 -8.50
CA PRO A 972 23.41 -15.39 -7.39
C PRO A 972 24.47 -14.50 -6.75
N ASN A 973 24.50 -14.45 -5.41
CA ASN A 973 25.55 -13.78 -4.64
C ASN A 973 26.78 -14.69 -4.49
N ASP A 974 27.90 -14.32 -5.11
CA ASP A 974 29.16 -15.09 -5.05
C ASP A 974 30.22 -14.49 -4.11
N GLU A 975 29.89 -13.41 -3.39
CA GLU A 975 30.71 -12.86 -2.30
C GLU A 975 30.60 -13.75 -1.04
N SER A 976 29.39 -14.23 -0.72
CA SER A 976 29.14 -15.20 0.37
C SER A 976 28.46 -16.50 -0.12
N PRO A 977 29.19 -17.38 -0.82
CA PRO A 977 28.61 -18.59 -1.40
C PRO A 977 28.66 -19.82 -0.47
N ALA A 978 27.51 -20.45 -0.25
CA ALA A 978 27.41 -21.74 0.45
C ALA A 978 28.05 -22.91 -0.32
N ASN A 979 28.01 -22.88 -1.65
CA ASN A 979 28.59 -23.89 -2.52
C ASN A 979 29.75 -23.29 -3.32
N VAL A 980 30.94 -23.39 -2.72
CA VAL A 980 32.21 -22.85 -3.28
C VAL A 980 32.52 -23.40 -4.67
N ASP A 981 32.17 -24.66 -4.98
CA ASP A 981 32.37 -25.23 -6.31
C ASP A 981 31.43 -24.59 -7.35
N ALA A 982 30.16 -24.38 -6.99
CA ALA A 982 29.20 -23.69 -7.83
C ALA A 982 29.58 -22.21 -8.04
N ALA A 983 30.02 -21.51 -6.99
CA ALA A 983 30.48 -20.12 -7.08
C ALA A 983 31.83 -19.95 -7.79
N LYS A 984 32.71 -20.96 -7.74
CA LYS A 984 33.94 -20.99 -8.55
C LYS A 984 33.62 -21.25 -10.01
N GLU A 985 32.67 -22.14 -10.31
CA GLU A 985 32.21 -22.36 -11.69
C GLU A 985 31.42 -21.18 -12.25
N TRP A 986 30.63 -20.48 -11.44
CA TRP A 986 29.98 -19.22 -11.80
C TRP A 986 31.02 -18.18 -12.28
N ARG A 987 32.06 -17.91 -11.47
CA ARG A 987 33.11 -16.93 -11.77
C ARG A 987 34.07 -17.35 -12.88
N GLU A 988 34.64 -18.55 -12.80
CA GLU A 988 35.77 -18.96 -13.65
C GLU A 988 35.34 -19.78 -14.87
N ARG A 989 34.23 -20.53 -14.79
CA ARG A 989 33.86 -21.57 -15.75
C ARG A 989 32.36 -21.59 -16.06
N TYR A 990 31.78 -20.42 -16.30
CA TYR A 990 30.33 -20.20 -16.48
C TYR A 990 29.67 -21.14 -17.51
N SER A 991 30.42 -21.57 -18.53
CA SER A 991 29.96 -22.55 -19.52
C SER A 991 29.71 -23.96 -18.94
N ASP A 992 30.48 -24.37 -17.94
CA ASP A 992 30.28 -25.65 -17.23
C ASP A 992 29.20 -25.52 -16.16
N PHE A 993 29.13 -24.37 -15.49
CA PHE A 993 28.01 -24.01 -14.62
C PHE A 993 26.67 -24.12 -15.38
N LYS A 994 26.55 -23.45 -16.54
CA LYS A 994 25.35 -23.52 -17.38
C LYS A 994 25.03 -24.95 -17.86
N LYS A 995 26.03 -25.79 -18.16
CA LYS A 995 25.79 -27.21 -18.51
C LYS A 995 25.23 -28.03 -17.34
N LYS A 996 25.62 -27.73 -16.11
CA LYS A 996 25.08 -28.36 -14.89
C LYS A 996 23.66 -27.88 -14.61
N VAL A 997 23.42 -26.56 -14.59
CA VAL A 997 22.07 -26.01 -14.38
C VAL A 997 21.10 -26.50 -15.47
N ALA A 998 21.49 -26.48 -16.74
CA ALA A 998 20.68 -27.02 -17.83
C ALA A 998 20.57 -28.56 -17.83
N ARG A 999 21.16 -29.27 -16.84
CA ARG A 999 20.86 -30.66 -16.50
C ARG A 999 19.85 -30.72 -15.35
N CYS A 1000 20.06 -29.93 -14.29
CA CYS A 1000 19.11 -29.75 -13.19
C CYS A 1000 17.71 -29.36 -13.70
N VAL A 1001 17.62 -28.40 -14.62
CA VAL A 1001 16.35 -27.98 -15.26
C VAL A 1001 15.65 -29.14 -15.96
N ARG A 1002 16.33 -29.88 -16.84
CA ARG A 1002 15.73 -31.01 -17.55
C ARG A 1002 15.35 -32.15 -16.61
N LYS A 1003 16.21 -32.48 -15.64
CA LYS A 1003 15.88 -33.45 -14.61
C LYS A 1003 14.66 -33.01 -13.78
N SER A 1004 14.54 -31.72 -13.43
CA SER A 1004 13.37 -31.20 -12.72
C SER A 1004 12.08 -31.24 -13.54
N GLN A 1005 12.18 -31.25 -14.87
CA GLN A 1005 11.04 -31.49 -15.76
C GLN A 1005 10.71 -32.99 -15.82
N GLU A 1006 11.73 -33.85 -15.91
CA GLU A 1006 11.62 -35.33 -15.86
C GLU A 1006 11.12 -35.87 -14.51
N ASP A 1007 11.38 -35.15 -13.40
CA ASP A 1007 10.92 -35.47 -12.04
C ASP A 1007 9.50 -34.91 -11.74
N CYS A 1008 8.89 -34.17 -12.69
CA CYS A 1008 7.60 -33.45 -12.51
C CYS A 1008 6.46 -33.96 -13.42
N PHE A 1009 6.72 -34.93 -14.30
CA PHE A 1009 5.76 -35.51 -15.26
C PHE A 1009 5.85 -37.04 -15.33
#